data_AF-A0A927IFR8-F1
#
_entry.id   AF-A0A927IFR8-F1
#
_cell.length_a   1.000
_cell.length_b   1.000
_cell.length_c   1.000
_cell.angle_alpha   90.00
_cell.angle_beta   90.00
_cell.angle_gamma   90.00
#
_symmetry.space_group_name_H-M   'P 1'
#
loop_
_entity.id
_entity.type
_entity.pdbx_description
1 polymer ?
#
loop_
_entity_poly.entity_id
_entity_poly.type
_entity_poly.pdbx_seq_one_letter_code
_entity_poly.pdbx_strand_id
1 'polypeptide(L)'
;MPQAKQASRTLFHKLEPHLWWVSLVLASALLITATSRRIERVEALSSYPTWSTPAPATDATSPTGLEGGQRSLIVTGHHNPSFAWITEAQQAAEKGLWKIRYIDYDSAPDGRTTSRTSPYRWWLISIGWIHALASDVPLGYAIERASLYADPILLALLLVVGALYCRRYLSSTASAGYSIACVSIYPLSANFQGGAPDHHSLAWTLAMASLLPLFASLGSARNKRSHSLLAGGAGALALWNDAASQFPILLAILVGGIAFELLRKSASPASERQSHWRAWSFAGAALTLAASLFEFGLSSFTNSLESISPIHAITILGIGEWLHAANARGKNGLKGFDKKCLPGIALGAIALLAWPIAGFLTDSATLFAGDFYARQLANHPAGGIDPHLGAWLGQASGTAKLACLMPALALPLLFLSRIFSAKCDADAKARFAFGLVPLLLSIALGIFQLRWWNLFDIVAIIALVLLVHEASKDKQLARLAALLLFIPGLIVGFPQKVDTTSSLELSPTETQLIIQKDFAYWLNKRSGGEPITLFSSPLLSATAAYYGGFRTIASTDDENEQGKQTAIRIASAGSAQETSILLNASGITHIALPLWDPMLNHFVRIGLKVPSGQELPPNAFAVALRDWEVPVWLRTLNYQTPHAAPFKDYRISSFALGPEQSPELGLSRLADIFVENGQLWEAKSIRGALLNYPRDLNALGAIANIDHALGDPQQLEESLEKLIPYLSRRSARDLPADRRINLASLFVRTQRIELAKKQLQACLDDLDTETLRLLTPTATASLLFLSKSLGIPFPDPKLKAQALELIAPSLRSELAK
;
A
#
# COMPACT_ATOMS: atom_id res chain seq x y z
N MET A 1 12.73 41.19 42.70
CA MET A 1 13.00 40.37 41.48
C MET A 1 13.99 39.20 41.64
N PRO A 2 15.00 39.19 42.55
CA PRO A 2 15.91 38.03 42.73
C PRO A 2 15.23 36.79 43.34
N GLN A 3 14.33 36.98 44.30
CA GLN A 3 13.64 35.89 45.01
C GLN A 3 12.73 35.04 44.09
N ALA A 4 12.06 35.63 43.10
CA ALA A 4 11.26 34.89 42.11
C ALA A 4 12.12 34.00 41.18
N LYS A 5 13.34 34.45 40.84
CA LYS A 5 14.31 33.63 40.08
C LYS A 5 14.89 32.48 40.92
N GLN A 6 14.96 32.63 42.23
CA GLN A 6 15.46 31.61 43.15
C GLN A 6 14.37 30.57 43.49
N ALA A 7 13.13 31.00 43.66
CA ALA A 7 11.96 30.13 43.83
C ALA A 7 11.67 29.27 42.58
N SER A 8 11.76 29.85 41.38
CA SER A 8 11.61 29.07 40.12
C SER A 8 12.74 28.07 39.88
N ARG A 9 13.97 28.37 40.32
CA ARG A 9 15.11 27.45 40.23
C ARG A 9 14.99 26.26 41.19
N THR A 10 14.49 26.48 42.40
CA THR A 10 14.29 25.41 43.40
C THR A 10 13.13 24.49 43.03
N LEU A 11 12.05 25.03 42.45
CA LEU A 11 10.93 24.22 41.95
C LEU A 11 11.35 23.33 40.76
N PHE A 12 12.12 23.87 39.81
CA PHE A 12 12.57 23.13 38.64
C PHE A 12 13.52 21.97 39.00
N HIS A 13 14.43 22.16 39.95
CA HIS A 13 15.32 21.08 40.42
C HIS A 13 14.56 19.95 41.12
N LYS A 14 13.44 20.24 41.79
CA LYS A 14 12.58 19.19 42.37
C LYS A 14 11.78 18.42 41.31
N LEU A 15 11.43 19.06 40.19
CA LEU A 15 10.61 18.47 39.13
C LEU A 15 11.43 17.75 38.04
N GLU A 16 12.71 18.09 37.87
CA GLU A 16 13.63 17.48 36.90
C GLU A 16 13.68 15.93 36.91
N PRO A 17 13.71 15.23 38.06
CA PRO A 17 13.70 13.76 38.07
C PRO A 17 12.34 13.16 37.67
N HIS A 18 11.28 13.96 37.65
CA HIS A 18 9.92 13.55 37.30
C HIS A 18 9.55 13.91 35.85
N LEU A 19 10.29 14.81 35.21
CA LEU A 19 10.01 15.28 33.85
C LEU A 19 9.85 14.13 32.85
N TRP A 20 10.71 13.11 32.92
CA TRP A 20 10.71 12.01 31.96
C TRP A 20 9.41 11.20 31.94
N TRP A 21 8.84 10.87 33.11
CA TRP A 21 7.62 10.05 33.17
C TRP A 21 6.38 10.88 32.86
N VAL A 22 6.34 12.16 33.23
CA VAL A 22 5.26 13.08 32.83
C VAL A 22 5.25 13.23 31.31
N SER A 23 6.41 13.47 30.69
CA SER A 23 6.53 13.55 29.23
C SER A 23 6.16 12.24 28.54
N LEU A 24 6.54 11.09 29.10
CA LEU A 24 6.15 9.79 28.58
C LEU A 24 4.63 9.59 28.64
N VAL A 25 4.00 9.86 29.77
CA VAL A 25 2.53 9.73 29.93
C VAL A 25 1.78 10.63 28.97
N LEU A 26 2.20 11.90 28.81
CA LEU A 26 1.59 12.83 27.87
C LEU A 26 1.77 12.37 26.41
N ALA A 27 2.98 11.93 26.04
CA ALA A 27 3.25 11.40 24.70
C ALA A 27 2.43 10.13 24.41
N SER A 28 2.32 9.21 25.38
CA SER A 28 1.48 8.02 25.25
C SER A 28 0.01 8.36 25.12
N ALA A 29 -0.52 9.30 25.92
CA ALA A 29 -1.91 9.74 25.81
C ALA A 29 -2.20 10.37 24.44
N LEU A 30 -1.27 11.17 23.92
CA LEU A 30 -1.39 11.76 22.59
C LEU A 30 -1.37 10.68 21.50
N LEU A 31 -0.42 9.73 21.57
CA LEU A 31 -0.30 8.61 20.63
C LEU A 31 -1.58 7.77 20.62
N ILE A 32 -2.10 7.41 21.80
CA ILE A 32 -3.35 6.65 21.94
C ILE A 32 -4.50 7.44 21.31
N THR A 33 -4.64 8.73 21.63
CA THR A 33 -5.72 9.58 21.10
C THR A 33 -5.66 9.70 19.57
N ALA A 34 -4.48 9.93 19.01
CA ALA A 34 -4.27 10.01 17.56
C ALA A 34 -4.56 8.66 16.89
N THR A 35 -4.08 7.57 17.49
CA THR A 35 -4.30 6.20 16.97
C THR A 35 -5.79 5.85 16.98
N SER A 36 -6.49 6.07 18.09
CA SER A 36 -7.92 5.80 18.21
C SER A 36 -8.73 6.52 17.14
N ARG A 37 -8.48 7.83 16.90
CA ARG A 37 -9.18 8.58 15.84
C ARG A 37 -8.90 8.05 14.43
N ARG A 38 -7.66 7.64 14.15
CA ARG A 38 -7.31 7.04 12.85
C ARG A 38 -8.01 5.69 12.66
N ILE A 39 -8.03 4.86 13.70
CA ILE A 39 -8.73 3.57 13.68
C ILE A 39 -10.23 3.77 13.50
N GLU A 40 -10.86 4.68 14.26
CA GLU A 40 -12.29 5.02 14.10
C GLU A 40 -12.62 5.43 12.66
N ARG A 41 -11.74 6.22 12.01
CA ARG A 41 -11.90 6.60 10.60
C ARG A 41 -11.81 5.40 9.66
N VAL A 42 -10.80 4.54 9.84
CA VAL A 42 -10.62 3.34 9.01
C VAL A 42 -11.79 2.38 9.18
N GLU A 43 -12.28 2.21 10.40
CA GLU A 43 -13.45 1.38 10.69
C GLU A 43 -14.70 1.93 10.03
N ALA A 44 -14.95 3.25 10.16
CA ALA A 44 -16.09 3.91 9.51
C ALA A 44 -16.07 3.72 7.99
N LEU A 45 -14.90 3.84 7.36
CA LEU A 45 -14.71 3.60 5.92
C LEU A 45 -14.89 2.11 5.55
N SER A 46 -14.36 1.20 6.37
CA SER A 46 -14.47 -0.24 6.14
C SER A 46 -15.93 -0.71 6.23
N SER A 47 -16.68 -0.15 7.18
CA SER A 47 -18.12 -0.37 7.34
C SER A 47 -18.99 0.41 6.37
N TYR A 48 -18.41 1.21 5.48
CA TYR A 48 -19.20 2.02 4.55
C TYR A 48 -20.12 1.11 3.73
N PRO A 49 -21.44 1.42 3.66
CA PRO A 49 -22.42 0.56 3.02
C PRO A 49 -22.05 0.25 1.57
N THR A 50 -22.14 -1.03 1.22
CA THR A 50 -22.06 -1.49 -0.16
C THR A 50 -23.40 -1.24 -0.85
N TRP A 51 -23.38 -1.00 -2.16
CA TRP A 51 -24.58 -0.69 -2.94
C TRP A 51 -24.88 -1.77 -3.98
N SER A 52 -23.87 -2.45 -4.50
CA SER A 52 -24.09 -3.45 -5.55
C SER A 52 -24.42 -4.83 -5.00
N THR A 53 -23.81 -5.20 -3.87
CA THR A 53 -23.99 -6.50 -3.21
C THR A 53 -23.77 -6.36 -1.70
N PRO A 54 -24.37 -7.21 -0.84
CA PRO A 54 -24.03 -7.23 0.58
C PRO A 54 -22.53 -7.48 0.83
N ALA A 55 -22.00 -6.94 1.93
CA ALA A 55 -20.65 -7.26 2.38
C ALA A 55 -20.53 -8.77 2.72
N PRO A 56 -19.33 -9.37 2.57
CA PRO A 56 -19.10 -10.77 2.91
C PRO A 56 -19.41 -11.06 4.37
N ALA A 57 -20.03 -12.21 4.61
CA ALA A 57 -20.20 -12.72 5.96
C ALA A 57 -18.88 -13.29 6.50
N THR A 58 -18.78 -13.37 7.82
CA THR A 58 -17.69 -14.09 8.49
C THR A 58 -17.79 -15.58 8.21
N ASP A 59 -16.68 -16.19 7.83
CA ASP A 59 -16.58 -17.62 7.54
C ASP A 59 -15.28 -18.16 8.14
N ALA A 60 -15.40 -19.00 9.18
CA ALA A 60 -14.27 -19.59 9.87
C ALA A 60 -13.50 -20.62 9.02
N THR A 61 -14.11 -21.13 7.96
CA THR A 61 -13.47 -22.07 7.03
C THR A 61 -12.68 -21.36 5.94
N SER A 62 -12.94 -20.07 5.73
CA SER A 62 -12.20 -19.24 4.79
C SER A 62 -10.82 -18.87 5.33
N PRO A 63 -9.76 -18.94 4.50
CA PRO A 63 -8.41 -18.49 4.87
C PRO A 63 -8.34 -17.05 5.36
N THR A 64 -9.22 -16.18 4.85
CA THR A 64 -9.28 -14.77 5.24
C THR A 64 -10.22 -14.53 6.42
N GLY A 65 -10.98 -15.54 6.85
CA GLY A 65 -12.06 -15.40 7.83
C GLY A 65 -13.35 -14.78 7.30
N LEU A 66 -13.43 -14.51 5.99
CA LEU A 66 -14.60 -13.95 5.30
C LEU A 66 -14.94 -14.79 4.06
N GLU A 67 -16.24 -14.86 3.74
CA GLU A 67 -16.76 -15.64 2.61
C GLU A 67 -16.00 -15.35 1.30
N GLY A 68 -15.73 -16.38 0.51
CA GLY A 68 -15.16 -16.23 -0.83
C GLY A 68 -13.71 -15.74 -0.87
N GLY A 69 -12.97 -15.85 0.24
CA GLY A 69 -11.59 -15.35 0.36
C GLY A 69 -11.48 -13.83 0.30
N GLN A 70 -12.57 -13.14 0.61
CA GLN A 70 -12.68 -11.68 0.53
C GLN A 70 -12.06 -11.00 1.75
N ARG A 71 -11.90 -9.68 1.67
CA ARG A 71 -11.35 -8.81 2.73
C ARG A 71 -12.15 -7.52 2.81
N SER A 72 -12.23 -6.90 3.98
CA SER A 72 -13.16 -5.79 4.25
C SER A 72 -12.52 -4.47 4.69
N LEU A 73 -11.31 -4.53 5.20
CA LEU A 73 -10.57 -3.39 5.73
C LEU A 73 -10.14 -2.47 4.59
N ILE A 74 -10.55 -1.21 4.68
CA ILE A 74 -10.04 -0.14 3.82
C ILE A 74 -8.63 0.22 4.29
N VAL A 75 -7.64 -0.03 3.43
CA VAL A 75 -6.25 0.36 3.71
C VAL A 75 -6.09 1.87 3.62
N THR A 76 -5.52 2.49 4.65
CA THR A 76 -5.39 3.95 4.72
C THR A 76 -4.54 4.50 3.57
N GLY A 77 -5.02 5.57 2.93
CA GLY A 77 -4.26 6.29 1.91
C GLY A 77 -4.03 5.55 0.59
N HIS A 78 -4.70 4.41 0.35
CA HIS A 78 -4.46 3.56 -0.84
C HIS A 78 -3.00 3.06 -0.90
N HIS A 79 -2.46 2.66 0.26
CA HIS A 79 -1.09 2.17 0.37
C HIS A 79 -0.97 0.71 -0.09
N ASN A 80 -0.71 0.47 -1.38
CA ASN A 80 -0.74 -0.89 -1.95
C ASN A 80 0.14 -1.94 -1.27
N PRO A 81 1.35 -1.65 -0.76
CA PRO A 81 2.18 -2.66 -0.11
C PRO A 81 1.46 -3.32 1.08
N SER A 82 0.58 -2.58 1.76
CA SER A 82 -0.22 -3.12 2.86
C SER A 82 -1.17 -4.23 2.41
N PHE A 83 -1.72 -4.16 1.19
CA PHE A 83 -2.55 -5.24 0.65
C PHE A 83 -1.76 -6.54 0.53
N ALA A 84 -0.52 -6.47 0.03
CA ALA A 84 0.36 -7.62 -0.06
C ALA A 84 0.74 -8.15 1.32
N TRP A 85 1.13 -7.28 2.27
CA TRP A 85 1.51 -7.71 3.61
C TRP A 85 0.39 -8.43 4.37
N ILE A 86 -0.85 -7.96 4.27
CA ILE A 86 -2.00 -8.61 4.90
C ILE A 86 -2.31 -9.94 4.20
N THR A 87 -2.39 -9.95 2.86
CA THR A 87 -2.68 -11.16 2.07
C THR A 87 -1.65 -12.26 2.31
N GLU A 88 -0.36 -11.91 2.25
CA GLU A 88 0.72 -12.85 2.50
C GLU A 88 0.78 -13.31 3.97
N ALA A 89 0.49 -12.44 4.95
CA ALA A 89 0.43 -12.86 6.35
C ALA A 89 -0.68 -13.88 6.60
N GLN A 90 -1.86 -13.69 5.99
CA GLN A 90 -2.95 -14.67 6.06
C GLN A 90 -2.58 -15.97 5.35
N GLN A 91 -1.97 -15.90 4.17
CA GLN A 91 -1.51 -17.09 3.43
C GLN A 91 -0.44 -17.88 4.22
N ALA A 92 0.48 -17.18 4.90
CA ALA A 92 1.49 -17.81 5.74
C ALA A 92 0.87 -18.50 6.96
N ALA A 93 -0.10 -17.85 7.61
CA ALA A 93 -0.81 -18.41 8.75
C ALA A 93 -1.66 -19.63 8.36
N GLU A 94 -2.41 -19.54 7.26
CA GLU A 94 -3.24 -20.63 6.71
C GLU A 94 -2.38 -21.87 6.39
N LYS A 95 -1.27 -21.67 5.67
CA LYS A 95 -0.40 -22.78 5.24
C LYS A 95 0.57 -23.25 6.32
N GLY A 96 0.60 -22.62 7.49
CA GLY A 96 1.59 -22.89 8.55
C GLY A 96 3.04 -22.65 8.11
N LEU A 97 3.25 -21.71 7.18
CA LEU A 97 4.57 -21.42 6.60
C LEU A 97 5.28 -20.31 7.36
N TRP A 98 6.52 -20.58 7.76
CA TRP A 98 7.40 -19.56 8.34
C TRP A 98 7.90 -18.55 7.30
N LYS A 99 8.03 -18.97 6.03
CA LYS A 99 8.49 -18.15 4.90
C LYS A 99 7.65 -18.51 3.67
N ILE A 100 7.04 -17.50 3.04
CA ILE A 100 6.46 -17.64 1.71
C ILE A 100 7.56 -17.40 0.68
N ARG A 101 7.68 -18.33 -0.26
CA ARG A 101 8.62 -18.25 -1.40
C ARG A 101 7.94 -17.94 -2.72
N TYR A 102 6.64 -18.18 -2.81
CA TYR A 102 5.87 -18.12 -4.03
C TYR A 102 4.44 -17.63 -3.74
N ILE A 103 3.94 -16.73 -4.59
CA ILE A 103 2.59 -16.18 -4.57
C ILE A 103 1.91 -16.43 -5.90
N ASP A 104 0.60 -16.67 -5.87
CA ASP A 104 -0.24 -17.07 -7.01
C ASP A 104 -1.31 -16.04 -7.39
N TYR A 105 -1.50 -15.00 -6.59
CA TYR A 105 -2.45 -13.91 -6.85
C TYR A 105 -1.89 -12.81 -7.78
N ASP A 106 -0.59 -12.80 -8.03
CA ASP A 106 0.13 -11.79 -8.82
C ASP A 106 0.92 -12.49 -9.93
N SER A 107 1.10 -11.86 -11.09
CA SER A 107 1.73 -12.46 -12.28
C SER A 107 1.02 -13.73 -12.79
N ALA A 108 -0.31 -13.71 -12.84
CA ALA A 108 -1.07 -14.82 -13.42
C ALA A 108 -0.67 -15.10 -14.89
N PRO A 109 -0.72 -16.37 -15.36
CA PRO A 109 -1.27 -17.55 -14.67
C PRO A 109 -0.27 -18.27 -13.77
N ASP A 110 1.02 -18.03 -13.96
CA ASP A 110 2.10 -18.83 -13.38
C ASP A 110 2.49 -18.38 -11.97
N GLY A 111 1.96 -17.26 -11.47
CA GLY A 111 2.39 -16.68 -10.21
C GLY A 111 3.83 -16.18 -10.28
N ARG A 112 4.44 -15.89 -9.12
CA ARG A 112 5.87 -15.56 -9.04
C ARG A 112 6.47 -15.85 -7.68
N THR A 113 7.80 -15.92 -7.65
CA THR A 113 8.55 -15.92 -6.39
C THR A 113 8.53 -14.54 -5.74
N THR A 114 8.65 -14.50 -4.41
CA THR A 114 8.82 -13.23 -3.67
C THR A 114 10.10 -13.24 -2.84
N SER A 115 10.83 -12.13 -2.85
CA SER A 115 12.03 -11.93 -2.05
C SER A 115 11.71 -11.30 -0.69
N ARG A 116 10.51 -10.74 -0.49
CA ARG A 116 10.03 -10.17 0.77
C ARG A 116 10.33 -11.05 1.98
N THR A 117 11.00 -10.47 2.96
CA THR A 117 11.49 -11.18 4.14
C THR A 117 10.37 -11.46 5.15
N SER A 118 10.64 -12.36 6.09
CA SER A 118 9.65 -12.88 7.04
C SER A 118 9.35 -11.99 8.26
N PRO A 119 10.28 -11.19 8.83
CA PRO A 119 10.08 -10.56 10.15
C PRO A 119 8.80 -9.75 10.31
N TYR A 120 8.45 -8.92 9.34
CA TYR A 120 7.24 -8.10 9.43
C TYR A 120 5.95 -8.93 9.37
N ARG A 121 5.91 -10.00 8.57
CA ARG A 121 4.76 -10.92 8.57
C ARG A 121 4.60 -11.63 9.90
N TRP A 122 5.70 -12.05 10.52
CA TRP A 122 5.63 -12.65 11.86
C TRP A 122 5.09 -11.67 12.89
N TRP A 123 5.50 -10.41 12.81
CA TRP A 123 4.94 -9.35 13.65
C TRP A 123 3.43 -9.22 13.45
N LEU A 124 2.97 -9.09 12.20
CA LEU A 124 1.54 -8.94 11.90
C LEU A 124 0.71 -10.16 12.33
N ILE A 125 1.21 -11.38 12.05
CA ILE A 125 0.61 -12.64 12.49
C ILE A 125 0.54 -12.72 14.02
N SER A 126 1.59 -12.30 14.73
CA SER A 126 1.62 -12.32 16.20
C SER A 126 0.56 -11.42 16.82
N ILE A 127 0.37 -10.21 16.27
CA ILE A 127 -0.72 -9.32 16.69
C ILE A 127 -2.08 -9.92 16.32
N GLY A 128 -2.19 -10.56 15.16
CA GLY A 128 -3.38 -11.32 14.74
C GLY A 128 -3.75 -12.42 15.73
N TRP A 129 -2.79 -13.22 16.20
CA TRP A 129 -3.01 -14.23 17.23
C TRP A 129 -3.52 -13.65 18.54
N ILE A 130 -2.92 -12.56 19.01
CA ILE A 130 -3.36 -11.88 20.24
C ILE A 130 -4.81 -11.39 20.07
N HIS A 131 -5.15 -10.84 18.91
CA HIS A 131 -6.50 -10.38 18.62
C HIS A 131 -7.50 -11.54 18.51
N ALA A 132 -7.13 -12.64 17.84
CA ALA A 132 -7.98 -13.83 17.72
C ALA A 132 -8.30 -14.42 19.10
N LEU A 133 -7.30 -14.52 19.98
CA LEU A 133 -7.46 -15.02 21.35
C LEU A 133 -8.34 -14.10 22.22
N ALA A 134 -8.28 -12.79 21.99
CA ALA A 134 -9.05 -11.82 22.77
C ALA A 134 -10.51 -11.67 22.31
N SER A 135 -10.78 -11.85 21.01
CA SER A 135 -12.08 -11.54 20.39
C SER A 135 -12.86 -12.77 19.92
N ASP A 136 -12.30 -13.98 20.00
CA ASP A 136 -12.91 -15.24 19.52
C ASP A 136 -13.35 -15.18 18.04
N VAL A 137 -12.44 -14.71 17.18
CA VAL A 137 -12.67 -14.58 15.73
C VAL A 137 -11.66 -15.42 14.92
N PRO A 138 -11.98 -15.82 13.68
CA PRO A 138 -11.05 -16.57 12.82
C PRO A 138 -9.72 -15.84 12.65
N LEU A 139 -8.61 -16.59 12.65
CA LEU A 139 -7.27 -16.00 12.59
C LEU A 139 -7.04 -15.15 11.34
N GLY A 140 -7.57 -15.56 10.18
CA GLY A 140 -7.49 -14.77 8.95
C GLY A 140 -8.08 -13.37 9.11
N TYR A 141 -9.27 -13.28 9.70
CA TYR A 141 -9.94 -12.02 9.98
C TYR A 141 -9.18 -11.23 11.06
N ALA A 142 -8.68 -11.92 12.09
CA ALA A 142 -7.88 -11.30 13.14
C ALA A 142 -6.57 -10.67 12.61
N ILE A 143 -5.92 -11.29 11.62
CA ILE A 143 -4.72 -10.73 10.96
C ILE A 143 -5.06 -9.46 10.18
N GLU A 144 -6.19 -9.44 9.47
CA GLU A 144 -6.68 -8.23 8.81
C GLU A 144 -6.93 -7.12 9.85
N ARG A 145 -7.60 -7.43 10.96
CA ARG A 145 -7.86 -6.47 12.05
C ARG A 145 -6.59 -6.05 12.79
N ALA A 146 -5.59 -6.92 12.91
CA ALA A 146 -4.32 -6.63 13.55
C ALA A 146 -3.56 -5.50 12.86
N SER A 147 -3.77 -5.30 11.56
CA SER A 147 -3.17 -4.19 10.79
C SER A 147 -3.56 -2.80 11.32
N LEU A 148 -4.69 -2.68 12.04
CA LEU A 148 -5.10 -1.45 12.73
C LEU A 148 -4.15 -1.07 13.87
N TYR A 149 -3.51 -2.07 14.47
CA TYR A 149 -2.72 -1.90 15.70
C TYR A 149 -1.24 -2.21 15.52
N ALA A 150 -0.86 -3.00 14.51
CA ALA A 150 0.50 -3.51 14.35
C ALA A 150 1.56 -2.39 14.39
N ASP A 151 1.39 -1.35 13.58
CA ASP A 151 2.35 -0.24 13.51
C ASP A 151 2.20 0.74 14.69
N PRO A 152 0.99 1.15 15.12
CA PRO A 152 0.83 1.94 16.34
C PRO A 152 1.43 1.29 17.59
N ILE A 153 1.35 -0.04 17.73
CA ILE A 153 2.00 -0.78 18.82
C ILE A 153 3.52 -0.71 18.69
N LEU A 154 4.09 -0.81 17.48
CA LEU A 154 5.53 -0.61 17.28
C LEU A 154 5.96 0.79 17.73
N LEU A 155 5.20 1.83 17.39
CA LEU A 155 5.49 3.20 17.85
C LEU A 155 5.36 3.32 19.38
N ALA A 156 4.37 2.67 19.99
CA ALA A 156 4.22 2.65 21.45
C ALA A 156 5.39 1.93 22.14
N LEU A 157 5.83 0.80 21.60
CA LEU A 157 7.01 0.06 22.07
C LEU A 157 8.28 0.90 21.92
N LEU A 158 8.47 1.52 20.76
CA LEU A 158 9.58 2.43 20.49
C LEU A 158 9.61 3.57 21.53
N LEU A 159 8.47 4.23 21.73
CA LEU A 159 8.29 5.31 22.69
C LEU A 159 8.66 4.87 24.13
N VAL A 160 8.06 3.79 24.63
CA VAL A 160 8.23 3.33 26.01
C VAL A 160 9.63 2.80 26.24
N VAL A 161 10.09 1.87 25.40
CA VAL A 161 11.41 1.24 25.55
C VAL A 161 12.52 2.26 25.35
N GLY A 162 12.42 3.12 24.34
CA GLY A 162 13.39 4.17 24.09
C GLY A 162 13.44 5.22 25.20
N ALA A 163 12.29 5.63 25.76
CA ALA A 163 12.25 6.55 26.89
C ALA A 163 12.90 5.95 28.15
N LEU A 164 12.58 4.69 28.47
CA LEU A 164 13.18 3.97 29.59
C LEU A 164 14.69 3.77 29.39
N TYR A 165 15.12 3.43 28.18
CA TYR A 165 16.52 3.29 27.83
C TYR A 165 17.27 4.62 28.01
N CYS A 166 16.75 5.72 27.46
CA CYS A 166 17.31 7.05 27.63
C CYS A 166 17.38 7.45 29.10
N ARG A 167 16.35 7.15 29.90
CA ARG A 167 16.34 7.43 31.34
C ARG A 167 17.42 6.64 32.08
N ARG A 168 17.63 5.37 31.70
CA ARG A 168 18.53 4.44 32.38
C ARG A 168 20.01 4.66 32.07
N TYR A 169 20.32 5.08 30.85
CA TYR A 169 21.71 5.16 30.35
C TYR A 169 22.16 6.56 29.95
N LEU A 170 21.23 7.52 29.80
CA LEU A 170 21.54 8.92 29.47
C LEU A 170 21.06 9.84 30.61
N SER A 171 20.01 10.64 30.42
CA SER A 171 19.48 11.56 31.44
C SER A 171 17.95 11.65 31.43
N SER A 172 17.36 12.16 32.52
CA SER A 172 15.91 12.43 32.63
C SER A 172 15.44 13.41 31.54
N THR A 173 16.23 14.45 31.27
CA THR A 173 15.93 15.44 30.22
C THR A 173 16.01 14.85 28.81
N ALA A 174 16.99 13.97 28.56
CA ALA A 174 17.12 13.28 27.27
C ALA A 174 15.94 12.32 27.04
N SER A 175 15.50 11.62 28.09
CA SER A 175 14.29 10.78 28.06
C SER A 175 13.03 11.60 27.77
N ALA A 176 12.84 12.75 28.44
CA ALA A 176 11.73 13.65 28.15
C ALA A 176 11.75 14.17 26.70
N GLY A 177 12.92 14.58 26.21
CA GLY A 177 13.10 15.02 24.82
C GLY A 177 12.79 13.91 23.81
N TYR A 178 13.26 12.69 24.08
CA TYR A 178 12.95 11.50 23.28
C TYR A 178 11.45 11.24 23.21
N SER A 179 10.77 11.16 24.36
CA SER A 179 9.36 10.81 24.43
C SER A 179 8.50 11.75 23.60
N ILE A 180 8.76 13.04 23.70
CA ILE A 180 7.96 14.03 22.98
C ILE A 180 8.33 14.01 21.49
N ALA A 181 9.62 13.89 21.13
CA ALA A 181 10.04 13.88 19.72
C ALA A 181 9.50 12.66 18.95
N CYS A 182 9.43 11.50 19.61
CA CYS A 182 8.93 10.26 19.02
C CYS A 182 7.48 10.38 18.50
N VAL A 183 6.64 11.20 19.14
CA VAL A 183 5.22 11.37 18.77
C VAL A 183 4.95 12.65 17.98
N SER A 184 5.93 13.54 17.86
CA SER A 184 5.75 14.86 17.22
C SER A 184 6.55 15.05 15.95
N ILE A 185 7.61 14.28 15.71
CA ILE A 185 8.45 14.47 14.53
C ILE A 185 7.70 13.99 13.26
N TYR A 186 7.83 14.75 12.17
CA TYR A 186 7.13 14.51 10.91
C TYR A 186 8.15 14.50 9.77
N PRO A 187 8.11 13.50 8.86
CA PRO A 187 7.02 12.53 8.64
C PRO A 187 6.93 11.27 9.52
N LEU A 188 7.94 10.92 10.32
CA LEU A 188 8.05 9.57 10.92
C LEU A 188 6.86 9.16 11.80
N SER A 189 6.36 10.03 12.68
CA SER A 189 5.21 9.70 13.54
C SER A 189 3.92 9.44 12.74
N ALA A 190 3.85 9.98 11.52
CA ALA A 190 2.74 9.77 10.61
C ALA A 190 2.88 8.49 9.77
N ASN A 191 4.02 7.78 9.82
CA ASN A 191 4.17 6.48 9.14
C ASN A 191 3.58 5.31 9.91
N PHE A 192 3.53 5.39 11.24
CA PHE A 192 2.98 4.34 12.09
C PHE A 192 1.45 4.44 12.13
N GLN A 193 0.79 4.20 11.00
CA GLN A 193 -0.66 4.32 10.87
C GLN A 193 -1.36 3.00 11.15
N GLY A 194 -2.51 3.10 11.83
CA GLY A 194 -3.43 1.97 11.87
C GLY A 194 -4.10 1.80 10.52
N GLY A 195 -4.11 0.57 10.00
CA GLY A 195 -4.79 0.22 8.74
C GLY A 195 -3.92 0.34 7.49
N ALA A 196 -2.64 0.73 7.61
CA ALA A 196 -1.67 0.72 6.51
C ALA A 196 -0.35 0.07 6.96
N PRO A 197 -0.36 -1.24 7.26
CA PRO A 197 0.82 -1.95 7.73
C PRO A 197 1.96 -1.87 6.70
N ASP A 198 3.13 -1.46 7.16
CA ASP A 198 4.33 -1.34 6.35
C ASP A 198 5.58 -1.86 7.08
N HIS A 199 6.33 -2.73 6.42
CA HIS A 199 7.58 -3.26 6.93
C HIS A 199 8.62 -2.19 7.29
N HIS A 200 8.58 -1.02 6.65
CA HIS A 200 9.48 0.08 7.00
C HIS A 200 9.31 0.53 8.46
N SER A 201 8.10 0.48 9.02
CA SER A 201 7.83 0.82 10.43
C SER A 201 8.66 -0.05 11.39
N LEU A 202 8.77 -1.35 11.10
CA LEU A 202 9.62 -2.26 11.86
C LEU A 202 11.11 -2.01 11.60
N ALA A 203 11.51 -1.76 10.34
CA ALA A 203 12.88 -1.40 9.99
C ALA A 203 13.37 -0.17 10.76
N TRP A 204 12.53 0.86 10.86
CA TRP A 204 12.82 2.10 11.58
C TRP A 204 12.90 1.91 13.09
N THR A 205 12.01 1.10 13.65
CA THR A 205 12.05 0.71 15.07
C THR A 205 13.36 -0.01 15.41
N LEU A 206 13.78 -0.96 14.55
CA LEU A 206 15.01 -1.71 14.72
C LEU A 206 16.27 -0.85 14.46
N ALA A 207 16.21 0.08 13.51
CA ALA A 207 17.28 1.07 13.29
C ALA A 207 17.50 1.94 14.52
N MET A 208 16.43 2.42 15.16
CA MET A 208 16.53 3.15 16.43
C MET A 208 17.11 2.27 17.54
N ALA A 209 16.64 1.02 17.65
CA ALA A 209 17.15 0.03 18.60
C ALA A 209 18.63 -0.35 18.37
N SER A 210 19.15 -0.13 17.16
CA SER A 210 20.57 -0.26 16.80
C SER A 210 21.37 0.99 17.20
N LEU A 211 20.91 2.17 16.78
CA LEU A 211 21.65 3.41 16.94
C LEU A 211 21.69 3.90 18.40
N LEU A 212 20.59 3.81 19.16
CA LEU A 212 20.58 4.28 20.56
C LEU A 212 21.64 3.57 21.44
N PRO A 213 21.75 2.23 21.44
CA PRO A 213 22.84 1.54 22.12
C PRO A 213 24.21 1.84 21.51
N LEU A 214 24.31 2.04 20.20
CA LEU A 214 25.57 2.40 19.57
C LEU A 214 26.11 3.73 20.14
N PHE A 215 25.29 4.78 20.18
CA PHE A 215 25.65 6.06 20.79
C PHE A 215 26.01 5.92 22.28
N ALA A 216 25.24 5.13 23.04
CA ALA A 216 25.56 4.86 24.44
C ALA A 216 26.93 4.16 24.61
N SER A 217 27.29 3.25 23.69
CA SER A 217 28.58 2.56 23.69
C SER A 217 29.77 3.48 23.41
N LEU A 218 29.56 4.56 22.65
CA LEU A 218 30.56 5.59 22.36
C LEU A 218 30.73 6.60 23.49
N GLY A 219 29.77 6.67 24.43
CA GLY A 219 29.79 7.56 25.60
C GLY A 219 30.42 6.93 26.85
N SER A 220 29.94 7.38 28.01
CA SER A 220 30.42 6.99 29.35
C SER A 220 29.70 5.77 29.96
N ALA A 221 29.01 4.97 29.15
CA ALA A 221 28.23 3.83 29.65
C ALA A 221 29.11 2.77 30.34
N ARG A 222 28.62 2.21 31.46
CA ARG A 222 29.36 1.23 32.30
C ARG A 222 29.61 -0.12 31.60
N ASN A 223 28.83 -0.47 30.56
CA ASN A 223 28.94 -1.74 29.85
C ASN A 223 28.98 -1.55 28.32
N LYS A 224 30.02 -0.85 27.84
CA LYS A 224 30.20 -0.47 26.42
C LYS A 224 30.11 -1.67 25.47
N ARG A 225 30.73 -2.81 25.81
CA ARG A 225 30.70 -4.03 24.98
C ARG A 225 29.28 -4.57 24.77
N SER A 226 28.47 -4.64 25.82
CA SER A 226 27.08 -5.14 25.69
C SER A 226 26.24 -4.25 24.78
N HIS A 227 26.42 -2.93 24.87
CA HIS A 227 25.70 -1.99 24.01
C HIS A 227 26.15 -2.07 22.55
N SER A 228 27.45 -2.29 22.30
CA SER A 228 27.94 -2.54 20.94
C SER A 228 27.39 -3.86 20.37
N LEU A 229 27.32 -4.93 21.16
CA LEU A 229 26.70 -6.21 20.75
C LEU A 229 25.20 -6.03 20.44
N LEU A 230 24.47 -5.36 21.32
CA LEU A 230 23.04 -5.07 21.14
C LEU A 230 22.80 -4.23 19.88
N ALA A 231 23.62 -3.19 19.66
CA ALA A 231 23.55 -2.37 18.46
C ALA A 231 23.78 -3.19 17.18
N GLY A 232 24.79 -4.07 17.18
CA GLY A 232 25.10 -4.93 16.04
C GLY A 232 23.96 -5.90 15.74
N GLY A 233 23.44 -6.57 16.76
CA GLY A 233 22.32 -7.49 16.64
C GLY A 233 21.03 -6.81 16.17
N ALA A 234 20.65 -5.68 16.76
CA ALA A 234 19.47 -4.92 16.33
C ALA A 234 19.61 -4.40 14.90
N GLY A 235 20.81 -3.95 14.50
CA GLY A 235 21.10 -3.56 13.12
C GLY A 235 20.97 -4.71 12.13
N ALA A 236 21.37 -5.93 12.52
CA ALA A 236 21.18 -7.12 11.70
C ALA A 236 19.73 -7.55 11.58
N LEU A 237 18.92 -7.43 12.64
CA LEU A 237 17.46 -7.62 12.55
C LEU A 237 16.81 -6.58 11.63
N ALA A 238 17.28 -5.32 11.69
CA ALA A 238 16.80 -4.28 10.80
C ALA A 238 17.10 -4.63 9.33
N LEU A 239 18.34 -5.10 9.04
CA LEU A 239 18.76 -5.56 7.72
C LEU A 239 17.97 -6.79 7.25
N TRP A 240 17.59 -7.69 8.17
CA TRP A 240 16.75 -8.83 7.85
C TRP A 240 15.36 -8.37 7.42
N ASN A 241 14.80 -7.36 8.08
CA ASN A 241 13.51 -6.84 7.69
C ASN A 241 13.55 -6.08 6.35
N ASP A 242 14.52 -5.18 6.17
CA ASP A 242 14.65 -4.34 4.97
C ASP A 242 16.12 -3.96 4.76
N ALA A 243 16.81 -4.63 3.84
CA ALA A 243 18.23 -4.40 3.63
C ALA A 243 18.51 -3.04 2.95
N ALA A 244 17.66 -2.66 1.98
CA ALA A 244 17.80 -1.43 1.21
C ALA A 244 17.77 -0.19 2.10
N SER A 245 16.85 -0.14 3.07
CA SER A 245 16.72 1.01 3.98
C SER A 245 17.86 1.13 5.00
N GLN A 246 18.53 0.04 5.34
CA GLN A 246 19.56 0.03 6.38
C GLN A 246 20.97 0.30 5.84
N PHE A 247 21.19 0.13 4.54
CA PHE A 247 22.51 0.35 3.95
C PHE A 247 23.02 1.80 4.11
N PRO A 248 22.20 2.87 3.89
CA PRO A 248 22.63 4.23 4.20
C PRO A 248 23.06 4.42 5.66
N ILE A 249 22.43 3.71 6.59
CA ILE A 249 22.80 3.75 8.02
C ILE A 249 24.17 3.13 8.23
N LEU A 250 24.46 1.97 7.61
CA LEU A 250 25.77 1.34 7.68
C LEU A 250 26.87 2.24 7.14
N LEU A 251 26.63 2.90 6.00
CA LEU A 251 27.57 3.86 5.42
C LEU A 251 27.80 5.06 6.35
N ALA A 252 26.73 5.58 6.97
CA ALA A 252 26.84 6.65 7.95
C ALA A 252 27.60 6.22 9.21
N ILE A 253 27.41 4.98 9.70
CA ILE A 253 28.16 4.43 10.83
C ILE A 253 29.65 4.31 10.47
N LEU A 254 29.98 3.87 9.25
CA LEU A 254 31.37 3.80 8.79
C LEU A 254 32.03 5.19 8.77
N VAL A 255 31.45 6.15 8.04
CA VAL A 255 32.03 7.49 7.87
C VAL A 255 32.04 8.26 9.19
N GLY A 256 30.91 8.22 9.92
CA GLY A 256 30.79 8.84 11.24
C GLY A 256 31.72 8.21 12.26
N GLY A 257 31.87 6.89 12.25
CA GLY A 257 32.74 6.15 13.16
C GLY A 257 34.23 6.43 12.91
N ILE A 258 34.65 6.58 11.65
CA ILE A 258 35.99 7.05 11.30
C ILE A 258 36.21 8.46 11.85
N ALA A 259 35.27 9.39 11.59
CA ALA A 259 35.36 10.75 12.10
C ALA A 259 35.43 10.80 13.64
N PHE A 260 34.64 9.97 14.32
CA PHE A 260 34.65 9.82 15.77
C PHE A 260 36.03 9.41 16.30
N GLU A 261 36.62 8.34 15.76
CA GLU A 261 37.91 7.85 16.26
C GLU A 261 39.08 8.79 15.93
N LEU A 262 39.00 9.55 14.82
CA LEU A 262 40.02 10.53 14.45
C LEU A 262 39.96 11.82 15.28
N LEU A 263 38.77 12.27 15.67
CA LEU A 263 38.58 13.52 16.42
C LEU A 263 38.75 13.35 17.93
N ARG A 264 38.64 12.12 18.45
CA ARG A 264 38.78 11.84 19.87
C ARG A 264 40.25 11.92 20.33
N LYS A 265 40.58 12.87 21.22
CA LYS A 265 41.96 13.16 21.67
C LYS A 265 42.59 12.05 22.54
N SER A 266 43.92 12.06 22.63
CA SER A 266 44.75 11.02 23.26
C SER A 266 44.90 11.04 24.79
N ALA A 267 44.23 11.97 25.48
CA ALA A 267 44.55 12.28 26.86
C ALA A 267 43.90 11.37 27.92
N SER A 268 42.91 10.54 27.56
CA SER A 268 42.21 9.66 28.52
C SER A 268 42.91 8.29 28.68
N PRO A 269 42.87 7.67 29.88
CA PRO A 269 43.55 6.40 30.16
C PRO A 269 43.11 5.27 29.22
N ALA A 270 44.05 4.38 28.88
CA ALA A 270 43.90 3.38 27.81
C ALA A 270 42.69 2.43 27.98
N SER A 271 42.26 2.16 29.22
CA SER A 271 41.11 1.31 29.55
C SER A 271 39.76 1.96 29.27
N GLU A 272 39.64 3.29 29.38
CA GLU A 272 38.39 4.03 29.07
C GLU A 272 38.17 4.22 27.56
N ARG A 273 39.24 3.99 26.77
CA ARG A 273 39.35 4.30 25.34
C ARG A 273 39.08 3.10 24.41
N GLN A 274 38.71 1.93 24.94
CA GLN A 274 38.43 0.76 24.12
C GLN A 274 37.02 0.87 23.49
N SER A 275 36.97 1.10 22.18
CA SER A 275 35.73 0.99 21.41
C SER A 275 35.57 -0.46 20.95
N HIS A 276 34.35 -0.98 21.01
CA HIS A 276 34.07 -2.40 20.77
C HIS A 276 33.50 -2.65 19.36
N TRP A 277 34.06 -1.99 18.34
CA TRP A 277 33.62 -2.11 16.94
C TRP A 277 33.60 -3.55 16.42
N ARG A 278 34.57 -4.37 16.81
CA ARG A 278 34.58 -5.81 16.48
C ARG A 278 33.44 -6.60 17.12
N ALA A 279 33.01 -6.22 18.33
CA ALA A 279 31.88 -6.86 18.97
C ALA A 279 30.58 -6.50 18.23
N TRP A 280 30.42 -5.22 17.88
CA TRP A 280 29.32 -4.74 17.03
C TRP A 280 29.27 -5.46 15.69
N SER A 281 30.38 -5.50 14.95
CA SER A 281 30.41 -6.11 13.62
C SER A 281 30.23 -7.62 13.66
N PHE A 282 30.80 -8.32 14.65
CA PHE A 282 30.63 -9.76 14.78
C PHE A 282 29.18 -10.14 15.09
N ALA A 283 28.54 -9.44 16.03
CA ALA A 283 27.13 -9.68 16.35
C ALA A 283 26.22 -9.40 15.14
N GLY A 284 26.46 -8.29 14.44
CA GLY A 284 25.72 -7.95 13.23
C GLY A 284 25.91 -8.99 12.13
N ALA A 285 27.16 -9.30 11.78
CA ALA A 285 27.46 -10.24 10.70
C ALA A 285 26.97 -11.67 10.97
N ALA A 286 27.12 -12.17 12.20
CA ALA A 286 26.67 -13.51 12.56
C ALA A 286 25.14 -13.64 12.41
N LEU A 287 24.40 -12.63 12.88
CA LEU A 287 22.94 -12.63 12.78
C LEU A 287 22.44 -12.38 11.35
N THR A 288 23.09 -11.49 10.60
CA THR A 288 22.77 -11.26 9.18
C THR A 288 23.01 -12.53 8.35
N LEU A 289 24.10 -13.26 8.61
CA LEU A 289 24.37 -14.54 7.95
C LEU A 289 23.30 -15.57 8.30
N ALA A 290 22.98 -15.73 9.59
CA ALA A 290 21.93 -16.65 10.03
C ALA A 290 20.57 -16.33 9.40
N ALA A 291 20.20 -15.05 9.34
CA ALA A 291 18.98 -14.60 8.70
C ALA A 291 18.96 -14.85 7.19
N SER A 292 20.06 -14.59 6.47
CA SER A 292 20.14 -14.92 5.03
C SER A 292 20.00 -16.41 4.75
N LEU A 293 20.61 -17.26 5.60
CA LEU A 293 20.53 -18.71 5.49
C LEU A 293 19.12 -19.22 5.80
N PHE A 294 18.43 -18.58 6.73
CA PHE A 294 17.04 -18.89 7.05
C PHE A 294 16.09 -18.52 5.88
N GLU A 295 16.25 -17.32 5.32
CA GLU A 295 15.37 -16.81 4.26
C GLU A 295 15.52 -17.57 2.94
N PHE A 296 16.76 -17.84 2.54
CA PHE A 296 17.08 -18.30 1.19
C PHE A 296 17.71 -19.69 1.12
N GLY A 297 18.21 -20.22 2.24
CA GLY A 297 18.97 -21.48 2.25
C GLY A 297 20.29 -21.38 1.47
N LEU A 298 20.96 -22.51 1.24
CA LEU A 298 22.20 -22.57 0.44
C LEU A 298 21.95 -22.68 -1.07
N SER A 299 20.75 -23.09 -1.48
CA SER A 299 20.41 -23.42 -2.88
C SER A 299 19.70 -22.31 -3.66
N SER A 300 19.32 -21.22 -2.99
CA SER A 300 18.44 -20.20 -3.57
C SER A 300 18.85 -18.78 -3.16
N PHE A 301 20.15 -18.49 -3.18
CA PHE A 301 20.63 -17.13 -2.92
C PHE A 301 20.00 -16.17 -3.93
N THR A 302 19.30 -15.16 -3.42
CA THR A 302 18.85 -14.05 -4.25
C THR A 302 20.05 -13.20 -4.62
N ASN A 303 20.19 -12.94 -5.92
CA ASN A 303 21.23 -12.03 -6.41
C ASN A 303 20.90 -10.56 -6.10
N SER A 304 19.65 -10.24 -5.76
CA SER A 304 19.25 -8.88 -5.36
C SER A 304 19.82 -8.50 -3.99
N LEU A 305 20.42 -7.31 -3.91
CA LEU A 305 20.88 -6.68 -2.67
C LEU A 305 19.78 -5.93 -1.91
N GLU A 306 18.57 -5.85 -2.47
CA GLU A 306 17.41 -5.29 -1.77
C GLU A 306 16.92 -6.23 -0.66
N SER A 307 17.22 -7.53 -0.80
CA SER A 307 16.98 -8.56 0.19
C SER A 307 18.24 -8.91 0.98
N ILE A 308 18.04 -9.47 2.18
CA ILE A 308 19.16 -9.89 3.04
C ILE A 308 20.02 -10.96 2.35
N SER A 309 21.34 -10.80 2.39
CA SER A 309 22.28 -11.69 1.72
C SER A 309 23.58 -11.88 2.51
N PRO A 310 24.36 -12.95 2.27
CA PRO A 310 25.66 -13.15 2.91
C PRO A 310 26.65 -12.00 2.66
N ILE A 311 26.51 -11.28 1.54
CA ILE A 311 27.33 -10.12 1.21
C ILE A 311 27.16 -9.03 2.27
N HIS A 312 25.95 -8.83 2.78
CA HIS A 312 25.70 -7.88 3.87
C HIS A 312 26.49 -8.24 5.14
N ALA A 313 26.58 -9.52 5.49
CA ALA A 313 27.35 -9.97 6.65
C ALA A 313 28.86 -9.70 6.46
N ILE A 314 29.38 -9.96 5.26
CA ILE A 314 30.78 -9.67 4.90
C ILE A 314 31.05 -8.16 4.99
N THR A 315 30.16 -7.33 4.43
CA THR A 315 30.25 -5.86 4.49
C THR A 315 30.31 -5.36 5.93
N ILE A 316 29.46 -5.88 6.83
CA ILE A 316 29.45 -5.49 8.25
C ILE A 316 30.78 -5.84 8.93
N LEU A 317 31.35 -7.03 8.66
CA LEU A 317 32.69 -7.39 9.18
C LEU A 317 33.75 -6.43 8.66
N GLY A 318 33.70 -6.09 7.36
CA GLY A 318 34.60 -5.13 6.75
C GLY A 318 34.55 -3.75 7.41
N ILE A 319 33.34 -3.21 7.64
CA ILE A 319 33.13 -1.97 8.37
C ILE A 319 33.76 -2.05 9.77
N GLY A 320 33.56 -3.17 10.48
CA GLY A 320 34.14 -3.39 11.81
C GLY A 320 35.67 -3.31 11.84
N GLU A 321 36.35 -3.90 10.85
CA GLU A 321 37.81 -3.86 10.75
C GLU A 321 38.33 -2.47 10.37
N TRP A 322 37.64 -1.74 9.49
CA TRP A 322 37.96 -0.34 9.16
C TRP A 322 37.84 0.57 10.39
N LEU A 323 36.75 0.44 11.16
CA LEU A 323 36.55 1.21 12.39
C LEU A 323 37.55 0.82 13.48
N HIS A 324 37.94 -0.45 13.56
CA HIS A 324 39.00 -0.90 14.45
C HIS A 324 40.37 -0.30 14.07
N ALA A 325 40.70 -0.25 12.77
CA ALA A 325 41.91 0.39 12.28
C ALA A 325 41.89 1.92 12.54
N ALA A 326 40.75 2.57 12.36
CA ALA A 326 40.59 3.99 12.69
C ALA A 326 40.82 4.25 14.19
N ASN A 327 40.32 3.37 15.07
CA ASN A 327 40.59 3.43 16.51
C ASN A 327 42.10 3.28 16.80
N ALA A 328 42.78 2.32 16.18
CA ALA A 328 44.22 2.13 16.35
C ALA A 328 45.02 3.36 15.90
N ARG A 329 44.65 3.97 14.76
CA ARG A 329 45.24 5.23 14.27
C ARG A 329 44.96 6.40 15.22
N GLY A 330 43.73 6.55 15.71
CA GLY A 330 43.36 7.62 16.65
C GLY A 330 44.10 7.52 18.00
N LYS A 331 44.45 6.29 18.42
CA LYS A 331 45.24 6.03 19.64
C LYS A 331 46.72 6.31 19.46
N ASN A 332 47.33 5.78 18.40
CA ASN A 332 48.79 5.67 18.25
C ASN A 332 49.36 6.52 17.10
N GLY A 333 48.55 7.36 16.46
CA GLY A 333 48.94 8.11 15.27
C GLY A 333 49.27 7.21 14.09
N LEU A 334 50.19 7.63 13.23
CA LEU A 334 50.65 6.82 12.08
C LEU A 334 51.30 5.49 12.50
N LYS A 335 51.86 5.42 13.72
CA LYS A 335 52.42 4.19 14.30
C LYS A 335 51.36 3.16 14.71
N GLY A 336 50.07 3.55 14.71
CA GLY A 336 48.95 2.67 14.97
C GLY A 336 48.60 1.71 13.83
N PHE A 337 49.05 2.00 12.61
CA PHE A 337 48.99 1.05 11.49
C PHE A 337 50.18 0.10 11.56
N ASP A 338 50.11 -0.86 12.48
CA ASP A 338 51.06 -1.97 12.49
C ASP A 338 50.83 -2.87 11.27
N LYS A 339 51.86 -3.61 10.83
CA LYS A 339 51.76 -4.60 9.75
C LYS A 339 50.67 -5.65 10.03
N LYS A 340 50.33 -5.87 11.30
CA LYS A 340 49.25 -6.75 11.76
C LYS A 340 47.84 -6.24 11.43
N CYS A 341 47.67 -4.94 11.18
CA CYS A 341 46.38 -4.35 10.79
C CYS A 341 46.15 -4.36 9.28
N LEU A 342 47.21 -4.46 8.46
CA LEU A 342 47.13 -4.45 6.99
C LEU A 342 46.23 -5.57 6.42
N PRO A 343 46.30 -6.83 6.88
CA PRO A 343 45.41 -7.88 6.38
C PRO A 343 43.94 -7.59 6.68
N GLY A 344 43.63 -7.08 7.88
CA GLY A 344 42.27 -6.73 8.27
C GLY A 344 41.71 -5.56 7.46
N ILE A 345 42.54 -4.56 7.15
CA ILE A 345 42.16 -3.43 6.28
C ILE A 345 41.96 -3.89 4.84
N ALA A 346 42.84 -4.74 4.31
CA ALA A 346 42.72 -5.27 2.96
C ALA A 346 41.45 -6.13 2.81
N LEU A 347 41.19 -7.05 3.75
CA LEU A 347 39.97 -7.84 3.80
C LEU A 347 38.73 -6.94 3.97
N GLY A 348 38.81 -5.90 4.80
CA GLY A 348 37.74 -4.94 4.97
C GLY A 348 37.46 -4.12 3.71
N ALA A 349 38.49 -3.77 2.94
CA ALA A 349 38.34 -3.07 1.66
C ALA A 349 37.67 -3.97 0.61
N ILE A 350 38.09 -5.23 0.51
CA ILE A 350 37.46 -6.23 -0.37
C ILE A 350 36.00 -6.43 0.03
N ALA A 351 35.72 -6.56 1.33
CA ALA A 351 34.36 -6.70 1.85
C ALA A 351 33.47 -5.49 1.55
N LEU A 352 33.98 -4.27 1.67
CA LEU A 352 33.24 -3.05 1.32
C LEU A 352 32.98 -2.94 -0.20
N LEU A 353 33.95 -3.35 -1.02
CA LEU A 353 33.82 -3.37 -2.48
C LEU A 353 32.89 -4.48 -2.98
N ALA A 354 32.67 -5.54 -2.18
CA ALA A 354 31.77 -6.63 -2.56
C ALA A 354 30.34 -6.15 -2.80
N TRP A 355 29.85 -5.14 -2.05
CA TRP A 355 28.51 -4.59 -2.23
C TRP A 355 28.31 -3.86 -3.58
N PRO A 356 29.08 -2.80 -3.93
CA PRO A 356 28.89 -2.12 -5.20
C PRO A 356 29.22 -3.02 -6.41
N ILE A 357 30.17 -3.96 -6.27
CA ILE A 357 30.47 -4.94 -7.32
C ILE A 357 29.27 -5.87 -7.51
N ALA A 358 28.74 -6.45 -6.44
CA ALA A 358 27.58 -7.34 -6.54
C ALA A 358 26.36 -6.62 -7.07
N GLY A 359 26.11 -5.38 -6.65
CA GLY A 359 24.96 -4.64 -7.13
C GLY A 359 25.11 -4.19 -8.58
N PHE A 360 26.32 -3.89 -9.06
CA PHE A 360 26.57 -3.65 -10.49
C PHE A 360 26.34 -4.91 -11.32
N LEU A 361 26.70 -6.09 -10.79
CA LEU A 361 26.48 -7.37 -11.48
C LEU A 361 25.02 -7.82 -11.50
N THR A 362 24.15 -7.21 -10.70
CA THR A 362 22.79 -7.68 -10.45
C THR A 362 21.73 -6.61 -10.67
N ASP A 363 22.13 -5.45 -11.20
CA ASP A 363 21.30 -4.25 -11.35
C ASP A 363 20.54 -3.83 -10.08
N SER A 364 21.08 -4.18 -8.90
CA SER A 364 20.48 -3.94 -7.58
C SER A 364 21.30 -3.01 -6.67
N ALA A 365 22.34 -2.36 -7.22
CA ALA A 365 23.28 -1.47 -6.51
C ALA A 365 22.75 -0.06 -6.19
N THR A 366 21.44 0.19 -6.21
CA THR A 366 20.95 1.57 -6.03
C THR A 366 20.80 1.91 -4.55
N LEU A 367 21.44 3.01 -4.12
CA LEU A 367 21.13 3.65 -2.82
C LEU A 367 19.71 4.22 -2.78
N PHE A 368 19.07 4.33 -3.95
CA PHE A 368 17.70 4.75 -4.12
C PHE A 368 16.84 3.51 -4.31
N ALA A 369 15.71 3.45 -3.61
CA ALA A 369 14.75 2.37 -3.87
C ALA A 369 14.05 2.59 -5.21
N GLY A 370 13.88 1.49 -5.95
CA GLY A 370 13.14 1.46 -7.22
C GLY A 370 11.62 1.62 -7.05
N ASP A 371 11.11 1.44 -5.82
CA ASP A 371 9.68 1.35 -5.56
C ASP A 371 8.94 2.66 -5.80
N PHE A 372 7.68 2.57 -6.24
CA PHE A 372 6.83 3.75 -6.40
C PHE A 372 6.69 4.56 -5.10
N TYR A 373 6.74 3.88 -3.96
CA TYR A 373 6.56 4.43 -2.61
C TYR A 373 7.79 5.17 -2.07
N ALA A 374 8.94 5.04 -2.74
CA ALA A 374 10.07 5.96 -2.69
C ALA A 374 9.69 7.44 -2.64
N ARG A 375 8.65 7.77 -3.40
CA ARG A 375 8.15 9.13 -3.64
C ARG A 375 7.19 9.61 -2.57
N GLN A 376 6.81 8.75 -1.64
CA GLN A 376 5.89 9.09 -0.56
C GLN A 376 6.67 9.63 0.64
N LEU A 377 6.26 10.80 1.14
CA LEU A 377 6.88 11.39 2.33
C LEU A 377 6.46 10.65 3.61
N ALA A 378 5.16 10.39 3.73
CA ALA A 378 4.58 9.65 4.84
C ALA A 378 3.45 8.74 4.34
N ASN A 379 3.21 7.62 5.03
CA ASN A 379 2.03 6.74 4.84
C ASN A 379 0.72 7.41 5.33
N HIS A 380 0.62 8.73 5.18
CA HIS A 380 -0.48 9.60 5.60
C HIS A 380 -1.07 10.31 4.37
N PRO A 381 -2.40 10.54 4.31
CA PRO A 381 -3.02 11.29 3.22
C PRO A 381 -2.40 12.69 3.01
N ALA A 382 -1.98 13.35 4.09
CA ALA A 382 -1.28 14.65 4.04
C ALA A 382 0.24 14.56 3.73
N GLY A 383 0.79 13.35 3.58
CA GLY A 383 2.21 13.10 3.24
C GLY A 383 2.57 13.62 1.85
N GLY A 384 1.67 13.44 0.89
CA GLY A 384 1.95 13.71 -0.52
C GLY A 384 2.84 12.64 -1.16
N ILE A 385 2.74 12.52 -2.49
CA ILE A 385 3.56 11.64 -3.33
C ILE A 385 4.14 12.51 -4.43
N ASP A 386 5.46 12.69 -4.43
CA ASP A 386 6.16 13.57 -5.37
C ASP A 386 7.53 12.97 -5.74
N PRO A 387 8.03 13.23 -6.96
CA PRO A 387 9.27 12.61 -7.45
C PRO A 387 10.51 13.01 -6.66
N HIS A 388 10.53 14.21 -6.05
CA HIS A 388 11.65 14.76 -5.30
C HIS A 388 11.18 15.92 -4.41
N LEU A 389 12.03 16.39 -3.50
CA LEU A 389 11.69 17.46 -2.54
C LEU A 389 11.21 18.76 -3.21
N GLY A 390 11.80 19.16 -4.34
CA GLY A 390 11.43 20.42 -5.03
C GLY A 390 9.98 20.45 -5.51
N ALA A 391 9.49 19.33 -6.06
CA ALA A 391 8.11 19.17 -6.50
C ALA A 391 7.14 19.21 -5.31
N TRP A 392 7.49 18.48 -4.25
CA TRP A 392 6.72 18.47 -3.02
C TRP A 392 6.61 19.86 -2.38
N LEU A 393 7.70 20.63 -2.36
CA LEU A 393 7.67 22.02 -1.89
C LEU A 393 6.77 22.93 -2.74
N GLY A 394 6.51 22.59 -3.99
CA GLY A 394 5.55 23.30 -4.83
C GLY A 394 4.10 23.11 -4.37
N GLN A 395 3.76 21.93 -3.86
CA GLN A 395 2.37 21.53 -3.58
C GLN A 395 2.00 21.49 -2.09
N ALA A 396 2.98 21.21 -1.22
CA ALA A 396 2.73 20.99 0.20
C ALA A 396 2.26 22.25 0.95
N SER A 397 1.48 22.04 2.02
CA SER A 397 1.02 23.11 2.89
C SER A 397 2.18 23.78 3.65
N GLY A 398 2.00 25.04 4.04
CA GLY A 398 3.02 25.78 4.80
C GLY A 398 3.41 25.12 6.12
N THR A 399 2.46 24.50 6.82
CA THR A 399 2.70 23.79 8.08
C THR A 399 3.49 22.50 7.88
N ALA A 400 3.17 21.71 6.84
CA ALA A 400 3.92 20.49 6.49
C ALA A 400 5.38 20.81 6.14
N LYS A 401 5.60 21.90 5.38
CA LYS A 401 6.95 22.41 5.06
C LYS A 401 7.75 22.75 6.31
N LEU A 402 7.14 23.49 7.25
CA LEU A 402 7.79 23.87 8.50
C LEU A 402 8.11 22.64 9.37
N ALA A 403 7.19 21.68 9.45
CA ALA A 403 7.39 20.45 10.23
C ALA A 403 8.55 19.60 9.72
N CYS A 404 8.69 19.47 8.40
CA CYS A 404 9.74 18.67 7.77
C CYS A 404 11.10 19.41 7.75
N LEU A 405 11.15 20.67 7.32
CA LEU A 405 12.43 21.37 7.04
C LEU A 405 13.09 22.00 8.26
N MET A 406 12.33 22.39 9.29
CA MET A 406 12.90 23.10 10.44
C MET A 406 13.90 22.24 11.24
N PRO A 407 13.62 20.96 11.56
CA PRO A 407 14.61 20.08 12.18
C PRO A 407 15.85 19.89 11.29
N ALA A 408 15.64 19.76 9.97
CA ALA A 408 16.67 19.52 8.97
C ALA A 408 17.71 20.64 8.89
N LEU A 409 17.28 21.89 9.06
CA LEU A 409 18.17 23.04 9.07
C LEU A 409 18.81 23.28 10.44
N ALA A 410 18.02 23.16 11.52
CA ALA A 410 18.49 23.57 12.83
C ALA A 410 19.44 22.55 13.49
N LEU A 411 19.17 21.25 13.39
CA LEU A 411 19.99 20.24 14.06
C LEU A 411 21.45 20.22 13.56
N PRO A 412 21.73 20.24 12.23
CA PRO A 412 23.11 20.32 11.73
C PRO A 412 23.84 21.59 12.19
N LEU A 413 23.16 22.75 12.17
CA LEU A 413 23.75 24.01 12.63
C LEU A 413 24.11 23.97 14.12
N LEU A 414 23.25 23.37 14.94
CA LEU A 414 23.53 23.19 16.37
C LEU A 414 24.69 22.23 16.61
N PHE A 415 24.78 21.15 15.85
CA PHE A 415 25.89 20.20 15.92
C PHE A 415 27.22 20.87 15.53
N LEU A 416 27.25 21.61 14.40
CA LEU A 416 28.41 22.39 13.98
C LEU A 416 28.82 23.39 15.06
N SER A 417 27.86 24.12 15.64
CA SER A 417 28.14 25.08 16.72
C SER A 417 28.82 24.41 17.93
N ARG A 418 28.46 23.17 18.25
CA ARG A 418 29.04 22.40 19.36
C ARG A 418 30.41 21.83 19.02
N ILE A 419 30.60 21.33 17.80
CA ILE A 419 31.89 20.85 17.30
C ILE A 419 32.94 21.97 17.36
N PHE A 420 32.57 23.18 16.93
CA PHE A 420 33.46 24.34 16.94
C PHE A 420 33.49 25.09 18.29
N SER A 421 32.62 24.75 19.24
CA SER A 421 32.60 25.40 20.55
C SER A 421 33.88 25.11 21.34
N ALA A 422 34.48 26.14 21.91
CA ALA A 422 35.58 25.98 22.87
C ALA A 422 35.14 25.31 24.19
N LYS A 423 33.83 25.29 24.48
CA LYS A 423 33.27 24.78 25.73
C LYS A 423 33.03 23.25 25.73
N CYS A 424 33.10 22.60 24.57
CA CYS A 424 32.93 21.15 24.47
C CYS A 424 34.28 20.44 24.54
N ASP A 425 34.33 19.33 25.27
CA ASP A 425 35.50 18.45 25.31
C ASP A 425 35.66 17.71 23.97
N ALA A 426 36.85 17.13 23.75
CA ALA A 426 37.15 16.44 22.50
C ALA A 426 36.25 15.22 22.26
N ASP A 427 35.83 14.54 23.34
CA ASP A 427 34.96 13.36 23.27
C ASP A 427 33.52 13.74 22.91
N ALA A 428 32.95 14.83 23.44
CA ALA A 428 31.66 15.32 22.96
C ALA A 428 31.76 15.81 21.51
N LYS A 429 32.84 16.51 21.13
CA LYS A 429 33.05 16.94 19.73
C LYS A 429 33.07 15.75 18.77
N ALA A 430 33.77 14.68 19.13
CA ALA A 430 33.79 13.44 18.35
C ALA A 430 32.38 12.82 18.22
N ARG A 431 31.59 12.80 19.30
CA ARG A 431 30.20 12.29 19.28
C ARG A 431 29.26 13.15 18.42
N PHE A 432 29.41 14.48 18.48
CA PHE A 432 28.66 15.38 17.58
C PHE A 432 29.08 15.16 16.12
N ALA A 433 30.37 14.98 15.83
CA ALA A 433 30.81 14.65 14.48
C ALA A 433 30.24 13.30 13.99
N PHE A 434 30.21 12.29 14.85
CA PHE A 434 29.58 11.00 14.56
C PHE A 434 28.10 11.16 14.19
N GLY A 435 27.33 11.95 14.95
CA GLY A 435 25.90 12.16 14.69
C GLY A 435 25.60 13.14 13.54
N LEU A 436 26.53 14.03 13.17
CA LEU A 436 26.34 14.96 12.06
C LEU A 436 26.35 14.24 10.70
N VAL A 437 27.19 13.22 10.54
CA VAL A 437 27.29 12.44 9.28
C VAL A 437 25.96 11.80 8.86
N PRO A 438 25.25 11.01 9.69
CA PRO A 438 23.96 10.43 9.31
C PRO A 438 22.88 11.50 9.09
N LEU A 439 22.92 12.63 9.80
CA LEU A 439 21.99 13.75 9.53
C LEU A 439 22.18 14.30 8.12
N LEU A 440 23.42 14.61 7.73
CA LEU A 440 23.70 15.17 6.40
C LEU A 440 23.43 14.16 5.28
N LEU A 441 23.76 12.88 5.50
CA LEU A 441 23.51 11.84 4.52
C LEU A 441 22.01 11.63 4.30
N SER A 442 21.22 11.53 5.37
CA SER A 442 19.77 11.35 5.27
C SER A 442 19.07 12.55 4.65
N ILE A 443 19.52 13.78 4.92
CA ILE A 443 19.05 15.00 4.22
C ILE A 443 19.38 14.92 2.73
N ALA A 444 20.62 14.56 2.38
CA ALA A 444 21.03 14.45 0.97
C ALA A 444 20.16 13.45 0.22
N LEU A 445 19.88 12.28 0.81
CA LEU A 445 18.98 11.28 0.24
C LEU A 445 17.53 11.79 0.16
N GLY A 446 17.04 12.47 1.20
CA GLY A 446 15.69 13.04 1.28
C GLY A 446 15.40 14.14 0.25
N ILE A 447 16.44 14.82 -0.25
CA ILE A 447 16.31 15.78 -1.36
C ILE A 447 15.93 15.06 -2.66
N PHE A 448 16.55 13.90 -2.92
CA PHE A 448 16.32 13.12 -4.13
C PHE A 448 15.08 12.22 -4.05
N GLN A 449 14.78 11.66 -2.88
CA GLN A 449 13.70 10.69 -2.69
C GLN A 449 13.03 10.89 -1.32
N LEU A 450 11.73 11.21 -1.32
CA LEU A 450 11.02 11.69 -0.14
C LEU A 450 10.98 10.69 1.03
N ARG A 451 10.96 9.38 0.74
CA ARG A 451 10.89 8.34 1.77
C ARG A 451 12.00 8.45 2.81
N TRP A 452 13.19 8.91 2.41
CA TRP A 452 14.36 9.05 3.29
C TRP A 452 14.21 10.12 4.38
N TRP A 453 13.19 10.97 4.31
CA TRP A 453 12.86 11.87 5.43
C TRP A 453 12.49 11.11 6.71
N ASN A 454 11.95 9.89 6.60
CA ASN A 454 11.71 9.03 7.76
C ASN A 454 13.00 8.55 8.41
N LEU A 455 14.02 8.24 7.59
CA LEU A 455 15.35 7.93 8.10
C LEU A 455 15.98 9.16 8.77
N PHE A 456 15.85 10.34 8.16
CA PHE A 456 16.30 11.59 8.77
C PHE A 456 15.66 11.79 10.14
N ASP A 457 14.36 11.58 10.30
CA ASP A 457 13.65 11.76 11.56
C ASP A 457 14.16 10.83 12.68
N ILE A 458 14.46 9.57 12.36
CA ILE A 458 15.07 8.62 13.32
C ILE A 458 16.40 9.19 13.82
N VAL A 459 17.25 9.61 12.89
CA VAL A 459 18.57 10.18 13.22
C VAL A 459 18.40 11.51 13.97
N ALA A 460 17.41 12.32 13.62
CA ALA A 460 17.10 13.60 14.25
C ALA A 460 16.65 13.43 15.70
N ILE A 461 15.82 12.42 16.01
CA ILE A 461 15.45 12.07 17.39
C ILE A 461 16.71 11.71 18.19
N ILE A 462 17.60 10.90 17.64
CA ILE A 462 18.84 10.49 18.33
C ILE A 462 19.78 11.70 18.51
N ALA A 463 19.90 12.54 17.48
CA ALA A 463 20.70 13.76 17.52
C ALA A 463 20.19 14.73 18.59
N LEU A 464 18.87 14.86 18.73
CA LEU A 464 18.24 15.63 19.80
C LEU A 464 18.58 15.05 21.18
N VAL A 465 18.43 13.74 21.35
CA VAL A 465 18.75 13.06 22.60
C VAL A 465 20.19 13.33 23.02
N LEU A 466 21.13 13.25 22.07
CA LEU A 466 22.54 13.57 22.30
C LEU A 466 22.73 15.05 22.67
N LEU A 467 22.11 15.96 21.92
CA LEU A 467 22.19 17.40 22.16
C LEU A 467 21.69 17.76 23.56
N VAL A 468 20.53 17.22 23.98
CA VAL A 468 19.91 17.49 25.28
C VAL A 468 20.70 16.86 26.43
N HIS A 469 21.24 15.65 26.22
CA HIS A 469 22.08 14.97 27.20
C HIS A 469 23.33 15.79 27.53
N GLU A 470 24.07 16.20 26.50
CA GLU A 470 25.30 16.99 26.64
C GLU A 470 25.02 18.44 27.07
N ALA A 471 23.85 18.99 26.72
CA ALA A 471 23.43 20.35 27.07
C ALA A 471 22.68 20.46 28.40
N SER A 472 22.71 19.45 29.28
CA SER A 472 21.95 19.41 30.55
C SER A 472 22.15 20.63 31.48
N LYS A 473 23.19 21.45 31.27
CA LYS A 473 23.43 22.71 32.01
C LYS A 473 22.93 23.98 31.30
N ASP A 474 22.51 23.91 30.03
CA ASP A 474 22.17 25.06 29.18
C ASP A 474 20.67 25.09 28.83
N LYS A 475 19.92 25.95 29.55
CA LYS A 475 18.46 26.07 29.44
C LYS A 475 17.98 26.68 28.12
N GLN A 476 18.83 27.36 27.36
CA GLN A 476 18.45 27.94 26.06
C GLN A 476 18.36 26.86 24.99
N LEU A 477 19.27 25.89 24.99
CA LEU A 477 19.18 24.75 24.07
C LEU A 477 17.97 23.88 24.33
N ALA A 478 17.57 23.67 25.58
CA ALA A 478 16.37 22.91 25.91
C ALA A 478 15.09 23.59 25.34
N ARG A 479 15.03 24.93 25.33
CA ARG A 479 13.90 25.68 24.74
C ARG A 479 13.93 25.64 23.21
N LEU A 480 15.12 25.75 22.62
CA LEU A 480 15.29 25.68 21.17
C LEU A 480 14.94 24.27 20.65
N ALA A 481 15.44 23.23 21.32
CA ALA A 481 15.08 21.82 21.07
C ALA A 481 13.57 21.59 21.10
N ALA A 482 12.86 22.22 22.05
CA ALA A 482 11.41 22.12 22.14
C ALA A 482 10.66 22.84 21.01
N LEU A 483 11.14 24.03 20.61
CA LEU A 483 10.54 24.80 19.52
C LEU A 483 10.76 24.13 18.15
N LEU A 484 11.89 23.43 17.98
CA LEU A 484 12.32 22.80 16.73
C LEU A 484 11.63 21.47 16.39
N LEU A 485 11.00 20.78 17.33
CA LEU A 485 10.47 19.41 17.08
C LEU A 485 9.00 19.20 17.47
N PHE A 486 8.44 20.04 18.34
CA PHE A 486 7.12 19.77 18.92
C PHE A 486 5.98 20.45 18.18
N ILE A 487 6.11 21.73 17.85
CA ILE A 487 4.93 22.53 17.48
C ILE A 487 4.41 22.17 16.08
N PRO A 488 5.23 22.15 15.01
CA PRO A 488 4.66 22.00 13.67
C PRO A 488 4.23 20.57 13.35
N GLY A 489 4.95 19.56 13.83
CA GLY A 489 4.62 18.16 13.52
C GLY A 489 3.39 17.65 14.26
N LEU A 490 3.11 18.14 15.49
CA LEU A 490 1.84 17.89 16.17
C LEU A 490 0.64 18.48 15.42
N ILE A 491 0.80 19.63 14.75
CA ILE A 491 -0.28 20.25 13.99
C ILE A 491 -0.57 19.48 12.70
N VAL A 492 0.47 18.99 12.02
CA VAL A 492 0.34 18.31 10.72
C VAL A 492 -0.09 16.85 10.86
N GLY A 493 0.46 16.14 11.85
CA GLY A 493 0.22 14.70 12.02
C GLY A 493 -1.03 14.34 12.82
N PHE A 494 -1.66 15.29 13.52
CA PHE A 494 -2.78 14.97 14.41
C PHE A 494 -4.09 14.84 13.63
N PRO A 495 -4.80 13.70 13.76
CA PRO A 495 -6.00 13.44 12.98
C PRO A 495 -7.19 14.29 13.45
N GLN A 496 -7.99 14.71 12.48
CA GLN A 496 -9.30 15.31 12.74
C GLN A 496 -10.22 14.28 13.41
N LYS A 497 -11.16 14.77 14.22
CA LYS A 497 -12.17 13.91 14.83
C LYS A 497 -13.16 13.49 13.74
N VAL A 498 -13.53 12.22 13.73
CA VAL A 498 -14.60 11.73 12.85
C VAL A 498 -15.92 12.24 13.41
N ASP A 499 -16.62 13.08 12.65
CA ASP A 499 -18.01 13.43 12.96
C ASP A 499 -18.92 12.31 12.48
N THR A 500 -19.37 11.47 13.41
CA THR A 500 -20.27 10.34 13.12
C THR A 500 -21.73 10.77 12.90
N THR A 501 -22.04 12.05 13.05
CA THR A 501 -23.40 12.62 12.93
C THR A 501 -23.67 13.29 11.59
N SER A 502 -22.64 13.60 10.79
CA SER A 502 -22.74 14.15 9.44
C SER A 502 -22.31 13.11 8.40
N SER A 503 -22.70 13.32 7.12
CA SER A 503 -22.22 12.48 6.02
C SER A 503 -20.69 12.48 5.99
N LEU A 504 -20.08 11.29 6.10
CA LEU A 504 -18.64 11.10 6.12
C LEU A 504 -18.01 11.79 4.90
N GLU A 505 -17.26 12.88 5.10
CA GLU A 505 -16.56 13.54 4.00
C GLU A 505 -15.48 12.61 3.47
N LEU A 506 -15.61 12.16 2.22
CA LEU A 506 -14.67 11.24 1.59
C LEU A 506 -13.66 12.01 0.73
N SER A 507 -12.38 11.70 0.92
CA SER A 507 -11.33 12.10 -0.01
C SER A 507 -11.43 11.34 -1.35
N PRO A 508 -10.79 11.82 -2.42
CA PRO A 508 -10.75 11.11 -3.71
C PRO A 508 -10.22 9.68 -3.61
N THR A 509 -9.15 9.44 -2.84
CA THR A 509 -8.54 8.11 -2.68
C THR A 509 -9.42 7.16 -1.87
N GLU A 510 -10.08 7.65 -0.81
CA GLU A 510 -11.07 6.87 -0.05
C GLU A 510 -12.29 6.51 -0.92
N THR A 511 -12.77 7.45 -1.73
CA THR A 511 -13.87 7.22 -2.68
C THR A 511 -13.51 6.11 -3.67
N GLN A 512 -12.29 6.15 -4.23
CA GLN A 512 -11.79 5.10 -5.11
C GLN A 512 -11.74 3.74 -4.40
N LEU A 513 -11.17 3.66 -3.19
CA LEU A 513 -11.09 2.39 -2.45
C LEU A 513 -12.46 1.77 -2.16
N ILE A 514 -13.45 2.59 -1.80
CA ILE A 514 -14.81 2.11 -1.53
C ILE A 514 -15.43 1.53 -2.82
N ILE A 515 -15.27 2.20 -3.96
CA ILE A 515 -15.73 1.68 -5.26
C ILE A 515 -15.02 0.38 -5.63
N GLN A 516 -13.71 0.31 -5.44
CA GLN A 516 -12.92 -0.87 -5.76
C GLN A 516 -13.29 -2.07 -4.88
N LYS A 517 -13.57 -1.82 -3.58
CA LYS A 517 -14.08 -2.83 -2.65
C LYS A 517 -15.46 -3.35 -3.10
N ASP A 518 -16.42 -2.47 -3.34
CA ASP A 518 -17.77 -2.85 -3.79
C ASP A 518 -17.73 -3.60 -5.14
N PHE A 519 -16.89 -3.15 -6.08
CA PHE A 519 -16.68 -3.82 -7.36
C PHE A 519 -16.12 -5.24 -7.19
N ALA A 520 -15.10 -5.42 -6.35
CA ALA A 520 -14.51 -6.72 -6.09
C ALA A 520 -15.53 -7.68 -5.44
N TYR A 521 -16.35 -7.17 -4.52
CA TYR A 521 -17.43 -7.95 -3.92
C TYR A 521 -18.49 -8.37 -4.94
N TRP A 522 -18.92 -7.42 -5.76
CA TRP A 522 -19.91 -7.63 -6.80
C TRP A 522 -19.43 -8.66 -7.83
N LEU A 523 -18.17 -8.60 -8.26
CA LEU A 523 -17.63 -9.51 -9.25
C LEU A 523 -17.44 -10.94 -8.69
N ASN A 524 -16.96 -11.07 -7.45
CA ASN A 524 -16.81 -12.37 -6.79
C ASN A 524 -18.15 -13.10 -6.63
N LYS A 525 -19.21 -12.38 -6.23
CA LYS A 525 -20.57 -12.96 -6.14
C LYS A 525 -21.09 -13.44 -7.50
N ARG A 526 -20.61 -12.86 -8.60
CA ARG A 526 -20.98 -13.24 -9.97
C ARG A 526 -20.16 -14.41 -10.51
N SER A 527 -18.89 -14.59 -10.14
CA SER A 527 -18.14 -15.77 -10.57
C SER A 527 -18.64 -17.06 -9.94
N GLY A 528 -19.28 -16.95 -8.76
CA GLY A 528 -19.96 -18.09 -8.13
C GLY A 528 -19.03 -19.25 -7.78
N GLY A 529 -17.83 -18.91 -7.32
CA GLY A 529 -16.80 -19.84 -6.86
C GLY A 529 -15.70 -20.11 -7.88
N GLU A 530 -15.87 -19.71 -9.14
CA GLU A 530 -14.80 -19.85 -10.14
C GLU A 530 -13.67 -18.84 -9.88
N PRO A 531 -12.39 -19.26 -10.05
CA PRO A 531 -11.25 -18.40 -9.85
C PRO A 531 -11.22 -17.30 -10.91
N ILE A 532 -11.26 -16.04 -10.47
CA ILE A 532 -11.16 -14.89 -11.36
C ILE A 532 -9.70 -14.55 -11.59
N THR A 533 -9.29 -14.53 -12.85
CA THR A 533 -8.08 -13.84 -13.32
C THR A 533 -8.49 -12.52 -13.97
N LEU A 534 -8.04 -11.40 -13.39
CA LEU A 534 -8.41 -10.05 -13.79
C LEU A 534 -7.26 -9.33 -14.49
N PHE A 535 -7.55 -8.75 -15.66
CA PHE A 535 -6.71 -7.74 -16.30
C PHE A 535 -7.23 -6.34 -15.99
N SER A 536 -6.40 -5.50 -15.39
CA SER A 536 -6.74 -4.13 -15.04
C SER A 536 -5.49 -3.25 -14.88
N SER A 537 -5.68 -2.00 -14.47
CA SER A 537 -4.56 -1.15 -14.04
C SER A 537 -3.88 -1.76 -12.80
N PRO A 538 -2.58 -1.49 -12.57
CA PRO A 538 -1.85 -1.98 -11.40
C PRO A 538 -2.51 -1.64 -10.05
N LEU A 539 -3.12 -0.45 -9.93
CA LEU A 539 -3.79 -0.01 -8.69
C LEU A 539 -5.06 -0.83 -8.42
N LEU A 540 -5.92 -1.00 -9.44
CA LEU A 540 -7.14 -1.81 -9.30
C LEU A 540 -6.80 -3.29 -9.17
N SER A 541 -5.74 -3.77 -9.81
CA SER A 541 -5.30 -5.17 -9.68
C SER A 541 -4.91 -5.49 -8.23
N ALA A 542 -4.11 -4.63 -7.58
CA ALA A 542 -3.74 -4.84 -6.18
C ALA A 542 -4.97 -4.88 -5.24
N THR A 543 -5.94 -3.99 -5.45
CA THR A 543 -7.16 -3.98 -4.63
C THR A 543 -8.13 -5.10 -4.96
N ALA A 544 -8.20 -5.55 -6.21
CA ALA A 544 -9.04 -6.66 -6.62
C ALA A 544 -8.49 -8.00 -6.12
N ALA A 545 -7.16 -8.18 -6.11
CA ALA A 545 -6.51 -9.32 -5.45
C ALA A 545 -6.81 -9.34 -3.94
N TYR A 546 -6.78 -8.16 -3.29
CA TYR A 546 -7.04 -8.02 -1.87
C TYR A 546 -8.52 -8.23 -1.49
N TYR A 547 -9.43 -7.39 -1.98
CA TYR A 547 -10.85 -7.40 -1.60
C TYR A 547 -11.60 -8.59 -2.21
N GLY A 548 -11.24 -9.00 -3.44
CA GLY A 548 -11.94 -10.03 -4.19
C GLY A 548 -11.29 -11.41 -4.15
N GLY A 549 -10.03 -11.51 -3.73
CA GLY A 549 -9.27 -12.76 -3.77
C GLY A 549 -8.86 -13.18 -5.20
N PHE A 550 -8.76 -12.23 -6.13
CA PHE A 550 -8.52 -12.53 -7.55
C PHE A 550 -7.04 -12.75 -7.86
N ARG A 551 -6.78 -13.49 -8.95
CA ARG A 551 -5.47 -13.52 -9.60
C ARG A 551 -5.35 -12.33 -10.55
N THR A 552 -4.18 -11.73 -10.63
CA THR A 552 -3.96 -10.51 -11.41
C THR A 552 -2.69 -10.56 -12.22
N ILE A 553 -2.66 -9.80 -13.31
CA ILE A 553 -1.55 -9.80 -14.26
C ILE A 553 -0.44 -8.84 -13.80
N ALA A 554 -0.80 -7.58 -13.56
CA ALA A 554 0.16 -6.53 -13.20
C ALA A 554 -0.21 -5.90 -11.86
N SER A 555 0.80 -5.72 -11.01
CA SER A 555 0.70 -5.00 -9.74
C SER A 555 1.69 -3.85 -9.70
N THR A 556 1.60 -3.00 -8.67
CA THR A 556 2.61 -1.95 -8.42
C THR A 556 3.91 -2.49 -7.82
N ASP A 557 4.01 -3.80 -7.61
CA ASP A 557 5.20 -4.45 -7.07
C ASP A 557 6.33 -4.48 -8.10
N ASP A 558 7.56 -4.16 -7.68
CA ASP A 558 8.73 -4.18 -8.55
C ASP A 558 9.16 -5.59 -8.93
N GLU A 559 8.89 -6.56 -8.07
CA GLU A 559 9.14 -7.97 -8.36
C GLU A 559 8.22 -8.53 -9.48
N ASN A 560 7.14 -7.82 -9.83
CA ASN A 560 6.23 -8.22 -10.92
C ASN A 560 6.65 -7.65 -12.28
N GLU A 561 7.90 -7.83 -12.69
CA GLU A 561 8.37 -7.35 -13.99
C GLU A 561 7.71 -8.10 -15.15
N GLN A 562 7.63 -9.44 -15.06
CA GLN A 562 7.04 -10.27 -16.12
C GLN A 562 5.56 -9.92 -16.36
N GLY A 563 4.77 -9.78 -15.30
CA GLY A 563 3.36 -9.42 -15.42
C GLY A 563 3.16 -7.99 -15.93
N LYS A 564 4.03 -7.04 -15.55
CA LYS A 564 4.06 -5.70 -16.16
C LYS A 564 4.32 -5.77 -17.67
N GLN A 565 5.28 -6.57 -18.12
CA GLN A 565 5.58 -6.75 -19.54
C GLN A 565 4.39 -7.37 -20.31
N THR A 566 3.75 -8.39 -19.74
CA THR A 566 2.53 -9.00 -20.29
C THR A 566 1.39 -8.00 -20.38
N ALA A 567 1.16 -7.20 -19.33
CA ALA A 567 0.13 -6.17 -19.33
C ALA A 567 0.39 -5.06 -20.35
N ILE A 568 1.66 -4.64 -20.53
CA ILE A 568 2.06 -3.71 -21.59
C ILE A 568 1.70 -4.29 -22.95
N ARG A 569 2.06 -5.55 -23.21
CA ARG A 569 1.78 -6.20 -24.50
C ARG A 569 0.28 -6.28 -24.78
N ILE A 570 -0.53 -6.69 -23.80
CA ILE A 570 -2.00 -6.75 -23.92
C ILE A 570 -2.57 -5.35 -24.18
N ALA A 571 -2.20 -4.35 -23.38
CA ALA A 571 -2.74 -2.99 -23.52
C ALA A 571 -2.42 -2.37 -24.88
N SER A 572 -1.22 -2.61 -25.40
CA SER A 572 -0.74 -2.08 -26.69
C SER A 572 -1.11 -2.91 -27.91
N ALA A 573 -1.77 -4.06 -27.74
CA ALA A 573 -2.10 -4.95 -28.86
C ALA A 573 -2.96 -4.21 -29.90
N GLY A 574 -2.62 -4.38 -31.18
CA GLY A 574 -3.21 -3.59 -32.28
C GLY A 574 -4.36 -4.27 -33.01
N SER A 575 -4.69 -5.52 -32.64
CA SER A 575 -5.76 -6.31 -33.25
C SER A 575 -6.54 -7.13 -32.21
N ALA A 576 -7.81 -7.40 -32.50
CA ALA A 576 -8.67 -8.19 -31.62
C ALA A 576 -8.21 -9.67 -31.53
N GLN A 577 -7.67 -10.24 -32.60
CA GLN A 577 -7.18 -11.62 -32.63
C GLN A 577 -5.93 -11.79 -31.78
N GLU A 578 -4.95 -10.88 -31.92
CA GLU A 578 -3.76 -10.88 -31.08
C GLU A 578 -4.14 -10.76 -29.61
N THR A 579 -5.04 -9.84 -29.29
CA THR A 579 -5.51 -9.62 -27.93
C THR A 579 -6.18 -10.88 -27.36
N SER A 580 -7.06 -11.53 -28.11
CA SER A 580 -7.71 -12.78 -27.70
C SER A 580 -6.69 -13.87 -27.36
N ILE A 581 -5.64 -14.04 -28.20
CA ILE A 581 -4.58 -15.01 -27.94
C ILE A 581 -3.82 -14.68 -26.65
N LEU A 582 -3.44 -13.41 -26.46
CA LEU A 582 -2.72 -12.97 -25.26
C LEU A 582 -3.55 -13.14 -23.98
N LEU A 583 -4.84 -12.83 -24.04
CA LEU A 583 -5.74 -12.96 -22.90
C LEU A 583 -5.94 -14.43 -22.50
N ASN A 584 -6.20 -15.30 -23.48
CA ASN A 584 -6.35 -16.74 -23.26
C ASN A 584 -5.05 -17.38 -22.76
N ALA A 585 -3.90 -17.02 -23.34
CA ALA A 585 -2.58 -17.51 -22.90
C ALA A 585 -2.27 -17.11 -21.46
N SER A 586 -2.78 -15.96 -21.00
CA SER A 586 -2.61 -15.48 -19.63
C SER A 586 -3.68 -16.00 -18.66
N GLY A 587 -4.61 -16.84 -19.13
CA GLY A 587 -5.74 -17.34 -18.34
C GLY A 587 -6.68 -16.25 -17.84
N ILE A 588 -6.77 -15.11 -18.54
CA ILE A 588 -7.62 -13.98 -18.15
C ILE A 588 -9.08 -14.32 -18.38
N THR A 589 -9.91 -14.04 -17.38
CA THR A 589 -11.37 -14.30 -17.41
C THR A 589 -12.17 -13.01 -17.48
N HIS A 590 -11.64 -11.94 -16.87
CA HIS A 590 -12.32 -10.67 -16.73
C HIS A 590 -11.38 -9.50 -17.01
N ILE A 591 -11.96 -8.40 -17.50
CA ILE A 591 -11.26 -7.13 -17.73
C ILE A 591 -12.01 -6.03 -16.98
N ALA A 592 -11.28 -5.20 -16.24
CA ALA A 592 -11.82 -4.02 -15.60
C ALA A 592 -10.99 -2.78 -15.94
N LEU A 593 -11.64 -1.73 -16.44
CA LEU A 593 -11.01 -0.46 -16.77
C LEU A 593 -11.52 0.65 -15.84
N PRO A 594 -10.73 1.07 -14.84
CA PRO A 594 -11.04 2.25 -14.06
C PRO A 594 -10.79 3.50 -14.92
N LEU A 595 -11.85 4.22 -15.30
CA LEU A 595 -11.75 5.31 -16.28
C LEU A 595 -11.00 6.55 -15.75
N TRP A 596 -10.89 6.68 -14.43
CA TRP A 596 -10.12 7.74 -13.77
C TRP A 596 -8.61 7.47 -13.71
N ASP A 597 -8.17 6.25 -14.03
CA ASP A 597 -6.76 5.85 -13.96
C ASP A 597 -6.11 5.89 -15.36
N PRO A 598 -5.06 6.70 -15.57
CA PRO A 598 -4.37 6.79 -16.85
C PRO A 598 -3.31 5.68 -17.05
N MET A 599 -3.08 4.76 -16.10
CA MET A 599 -1.93 3.84 -16.16
C MET A 599 -1.96 2.92 -17.39
N LEU A 600 -3.13 2.45 -17.82
CA LEU A 600 -3.22 1.63 -19.04
C LEU A 600 -2.84 2.42 -20.30
N ASN A 601 -3.14 3.72 -20.34
CA ASN A 601 -2.68 4.61 -21.42
C ASN A 601 -1.15 4.75 -21.39
N HIS A 602 -0.54 4.75 -20.20
CA HIS A 602 0.91 4.73 -20.07
C HIS A 602 1.52 3.42 -20.58
N PHE A 603 0.87 2.28 -20.34
CA PHE A 603 1.29 0.99 -20.90
C PHE A 603 1.25 0.98 -22.43
N VAL A 604 0.20 1.54 -23.04
CA VAL A 604 0.13 1.72 -24.50
C VAL A 604 1.32 2.55 -25.00
N ARG A 605 1.63 3.67 -24.32
CA ARG A 605 2.78 4.53 -24.68
C ARG A 605 4.10 3.77 -24.64
N ILE A 606 4.34 2.99 -23.59
CA ILE A 606 5.56 2.18 -23.47
C ILE A 606 5.62 1.12 -24.58
N GLY A 607 4.55 0.35 -24.76
CA GLY A 607 4.50 -0.75 -25.72
C GLY A 607 4.68 -0.31 -27.17
N LEU A 608 4.08 0.83 -27.54
CA LEU A 608 4.16 1.40 -28.89
C LEU A 608 5.26 2.48 -29.05
N LYS A 609 6.04 2.74 -27.99
CA LYS A 609 7.09 3.78 -27.94
C LYS A 609 6.58 5.17 -28.36
N VAL A 610 5.36 5.51 -27.94
CA VAL A 610 4.72 6.81 -28.23
C VAL A 610 5.22 7.87 -27.24
N PRO A 611 5.79 8.99 -27.69
CA PRO A 611 6.23 10.08 -26.83
C PRO A 611 5.12 10.65 -25.93
N SER A 612 5.51 11.17 -24.76
CA SER A 612 4.59 11.87 -23.86
C SER A 612 3.92 13.07 -24.56
N GLY A 613 2.61 13.21 -24.40
CA GLY A 613 1.83 14.32 -24.97
C GLY A 613 1.28 14.09 -26.38
N GLN A 614 1.73 13.06 -27.10
CA GLN A 614 1.11 12.66 -28.38
C GLN A 614 -0.18 11.87 -28.14
N GLU A 615 -1.12 11.94 -29.10
CA GLU A 615 -2.33 11.13 -29.08
C GLU A 615 -1.99 9.64 -29.20
N LEU A 616 -2.81 8.80 -28.56
CA LEU A 616 -2.60 7.36 -28.59
C LEU A 616 -3.24 6.77 -29.84
N PRO A 617 -2.64 5.73 -30.45
CA PRO A 617 -3.26 5.02 -31.56
C PRO A 617 -4.63 4.48 -31.16
N PRO A 618 -5.71 4.79 -31.90
CA PRO A 618 -7.08 4.41 -31.51
C PRO A 618 -7.27 2.89 -31.54
N ASN A 619 -6.52 2.17 -32.39
CA ASN A 619 -6.57 0.72 -32.51
C ASN A 619 -5.83 -0.04 -31.39
N ALA A 620 -5.16 0.66 -30.46
CA ALA A 620 -4.57 0.01 -29.30
C ALA A 620 -5.67 -0.51 -28.38
N PHE A 621 -5.60 -1.77 -27.97
CA PHE A 621 -6.67 -2.46 -27.26
C PHE A 621 -7.25 -1.68 -26.07
N ALA A 622 -6.40 -1.12 -25.20
CA ALA A 622 -6.86 -0.37 -24.03
C ALA A 622 -7.57 0.96 -24.39
N VAL A 623 -7.22 1.56 -25.54
CA VAL A 623 -7.85 2.79 -26.06
C VAL A 623 -9.19 2.44 -26.71
N ALA A 624 -9.18 1.49 -27.65
CA ALA A 624 -10.38 0.97 -28.32
C ALA A 624 -11.47 0.57 -27.32
N LEU A 625 -11.10 -0.18 -26.27
CA LEU A 625 -12.05 -0.65 -25.26
C LEU A 625 -12.61 0.49 -24.38
N ARG A 626 -11.85 1.58 -24.20
CA ARG A 626 -12.32 2.79 -23.49
C ARG A 626 -13.36 3.55 -24.30
N ASP A 627 -13.22 3.53 -25.63
CA ASP A 627 -14.13 4.15 -26.59
C ASP A 627 -15.30 3.23 -26.99
N TRP A 628 -15.51 2.13 -26.25
CA TRP A 628 -16.55 1.12 -26.46
C TRP A 628 -16.46 0.36 -27.79
N GLU A 629 -15.27 0.28 -28.39
CA GLU A 629 -14.99 -0.67 -29.47
C GLU A 629 -14.76 -2.07 -28.86
N VAL A 630 -15.87 -2.74 -28.52
CA VAL A 630 -15.85 -4.04 -27.83
C VAL A 630 -15.74 -5.18 -28.84
N PRO A 631 -14.68 -6.02 -28.80
CA PRO A 631 -14.57 -7.23 -29.61
C PRO A 631 -15.71 -8.22 -29.38
N VAL A 632 -16.04 -9.01 -30.39
CA VAL A 632 -17.15 -9.98 -30.35
C VAL A 632 -17.04 -11.07 -29.28
N TRP A 633 -15.84 -11.37 -28.80
CA TRP A 633 -15.58 -12.34 -27.72
C TRP A 633 -15.60 -11.70 -26.32
N LEU A 634 -15.86 -10.39 -26.20
CA LEU A 634 -16.04 -9.70 -24.92
C LEU A 634 -17.51 -9.43 -24.63
N ARG A 635 -17.93 -9.77 -23.42
CA ARG A 635 -19.26 -9.46 -22.89
C ARG A 635 -19.16 -8.39 -21.82
N THR A 636 -19.97 -7.35 -21.95
CA THR A 636 -20.10 -6.28 -20.96
C THR A 636 -20.96 -6.71 -19.76
N LEU A 637 -20.53 -6.38 -18.52
CA LEU A 637 -21.22 -6.79 -17.29
C LEU A 637 -22.01 -5.68 -16.56
N ASN A 638 -21.82 -4.41 -16.95
CA ASN A 638 -22.48 -3.21 -16.43
C ASN A 638 -22.48 -3.06 -14.89
N TYR A 639 -21.30 -2.97 -14.28
CA TYR A 639 -21.17 -2.49 -12.90
C TYR A 639 -21.54 -1.00 -12.81
N GLN A 640 -22.40 -0.64 -11.85
CA GLN A 640 -22.88 0.73 -11.66
C GLN A 640 -22.38 1.33 -10.35
N THR A 641 -21.92 2.58 -10.41
CA THR A 641 -21.58 3.40 -9.25
C THR A 641 -22.73 4.36 -8.94
N PRO A 642 -22.92 4.76 -7.67
CA PRO A 642 -23.97 5.70 -7.30
C PRO A 642 -23.78 7.05 -8.03
N HIS A 643 -24.86 7.63 -8.53
CA HIS A 643 -24.82 8.94 -9.21
C HIS A 643 -24.67 10.13 -8.24
N ALA A 644 -24.80 9.89 -6.93
CA ALA A 644 -24.63 10.91 -5.90
C ALA A 644 -23.14 11.25 -5.68
N ALA A 645 -22.85 12.50 -5.34
CA ALA A 645 -21.54 12.85 -4.79
C ALA A 645 -21.28 12.02 -3.52
N PRO A 646 -20.04 11.53 -3.31
CA PRO A 646 -18.80 11.80 -4.04
C PRO A 646 -18.49 10.85 -5.21
N PHE A 647 -19.37 9.91 -5.57
CA PHE A 647 -19.08 8.80 -6.50
C PHE A 647 -19.29 9.14 -7.99
N LYS A 648 -19.99 10.24 -8.28
CA LYS A 648 -20.48 10.63 -9.63
C LYS A 648 -19.43 10.52 -10.75
N ASP A 649 -18.17 10.89 -10.48
CA ASP A 649 -17.12 11.00 -11.50
C ASP A 649 -16.28 9.71 -11.65
N TYR A 650 -16.60 8.66 -10.90
CA TYR A 650 -15.85 7.42 -10.89
C TYR A 650 -16.65 6.29 -11.54
N ARG A 651 -16.10 5.71 -12.63
CA ARG A 651 -16.71 4.62 -13.38
C ARG A 651 -15.70 3.52 -13.69
N ILE A 652 -16.12 2.26 -13.58
CA ILE A 652 -15.36 1.08 -13.99
C ILE A 652 -16.09 0.41 -15.14
N SER A 653 -15.46 0.33 -16.32
CA SER A 653 -15.97 -0.51 -17.41
C SER A 653 -15.54 -1.95 -17.17
N SER A 654 -16.49 -2.87 -17.10
CA SER A 654 -16.25 -4.29 -16.74
C SER A 654 -16.72 -5.23 -17.84
N PHE A 655 -15.87 -6.22 -18.13
CA PHE A 655 -16.08 -7.18 -19.20
C PHE A 655 -15.70 -8.59 -18.74
N ALA A 656 -16.41 -9.60 -19.25
CA ALA A 656 -16.08 -11.00 -19.15
C ALA A 656 -15.67 -11.53 -20.52
N LEU A 657 -14.67 -12.40 -20.55
CA LEU A 657 -14.36 -13.19 -21.75
C LEU A 657 -15.41 -14.28 -21.91
N GLY A 658 -15.83 -14.51 -23.16
CA GLY A 658 -16.83 -15.50 -23.48
C GLY A 658 -16.71 -15.99 -24.93
N PRO A 659 -17.64 -16.86 -25.37
CA PRO A 659 -17.68 -17.28 -26.75
C PRO A 659 -17.92 -16.08 -27.68
N GLU A 660 -17.41 -16.17 -28.91
CA GLU A 660 -17.66 -15.15 -29.93
C GLU A 660 -19.17 -14.98 -30.16
N GLN A 661 -19.64 -13.75 -30.03
CA GLN A 661 -21.02 -13.37 -30.30
C GLN A 661 -21.13 -12.74 -31.70
N SER A 662 -22.32 -12.78 -32.30
CA SER A 662 -22.50 -12.07 -33.57
C SER A 662 -22.41 -10.55 -33.38
N PRO A 663 -21.91 -9.79 -34.37
CA PRO A 663 -21.73 -8.34 -34.26
C PRO A 663 -23.01 -7.60 -33.83
N GLU A 664 -24.15 -7.99 -34.40
CA GLU A 664 -25.44 -7.41 -34.10
C GLU A 664 -25.92 -7.72 -32.66
N LEU A 665 -25.59 -8.89 -32.10
CA LEU A 665 -25.86 -9.19 -30.70
C LEU A 665 -24.98 -8.34 -29.76
N GLY A 666 -23.70 -8.19 -30.09
CA GLY A 666 -22.76 -7.34 -29.33
C GLY A 666 -23.21 -5.87 -29.29
N LEU A 667 -23.56 -5.30 -30.45
CA LEU A 667 -24.12 -3.95 -30.56
C LEU A 667 -25.45 -3.81 -29.81
N SER A 668 -26.33 -4.82 -29.88
CA SER A 668 -27.62 -4.81 -29.18
C SER A 668 -27.46 -4.80 -27.66
N ARG A 669 -26.47 -5.53 -27.12
CA ARG A 669 -26.14 -5.52 -25.68
C ARG A 669 -25.54 -4.19 -25.25
N LEU A 670 -24.67 -3.61 -26.07
CA LEU A 670 -24.08 -2.30 -25.80
C LEU A 670 -25.14 -1.19 -25.79
N ALA A 671 -26.08 -1.23 -26.73
CA ALA A 671 -27.22 -0.33 -26.78
C ALA A 671 -28.03 -0.34 -25.47
N ASP A 672 -28.33 -1.53 -24.94
CA ASP A 672 -29.08 -1.64 -23.69
C ASP A 672 -28.31 -1.07 -22.51
N ILE A 673 -27.00 -1.28 -22.43
CA ILE A 673 -26.17 -0.69 -21.37
C ILE A 673 -26.20 0.84 -21.43
N PHE A 674 -26.15 1.42 -22.63
CA PHE A 674 -26.27 2.88 -22.78
C PHE A 674 -27.65 3.38 -22.36
N VAL A 675 -28.72 2.65 -22.70
CA VAL A 675 -30.08 2.97 -22.23
C VAL A 675 -30.18 2.84 -20.71
N GLU A 676 -29.66 1.75 -20.12
CA GLU A 676 -29.62 1.50 -18.67
C GLU A 676 -28.86 2.60 -17.91
N ASN A 677 -27.77 3.11 -18.50
CA ASN A 677 -26.93 4.16 -17.91
C ASN A 677 -27.41 5.59 -18.23
N GLY A 678 -28.52 5.76 -18.96
CA GLY A 678 -29.05 7.06 -19.38
C GLY A 678 -28.21 7.78 -20.45
N GLN A 679 -27.28 7.08 -21.09
CA GLN A 679 -26.40 7.57 -22.15
C GLN A 679 -27.11 7.53 -23.52
N LEU A 680 -28.18 8.33 -23.65
CA LEU A 680 -29.08 8.27 -24.80
C LEU A 680 -28.42 8.70 -26.12
N TRP A 681 -27.37 9.53 -26.07
CA TRP A 681 -26.66 9.96 -27.27
C TRP A 681 -25.83 8.82 -27.87
N GLU A 682 -25.10 8.10 -27.02
CA GLU A 682 -24.35 6.89 -27.39
C GLU A 682 -25.30 5.79 -27.86
N ALA A 683 -26.43 5.59 -27.19
CA ALA A 683 -27.48 4.66 -27.63
C ALA A 683 -27.99 5.01 -29.05
N LYS A 684 -28.20 6.30 -29.34
CA LYS A 684 -28.61 6.77 -30.68
C LYS A 684 -27.54 6.52 -31.75
N SER A 685 -26.25 6.62 -31.40
CA SER A 685 -25.16 6.27 -32.31
C SER A 685 -25.21 4.77 -32.67
N ILE A 686 -25.35 3.91 -31.66
CA ILE A 686 -25.46 2.44 -31.86
C ILE A 686 -26.70 2.08 -32.67
N ARG A 687 -27.82 2.79 -32.50
CA ARG A 687 -29.01 2.62 -33.35
C ARG A 687 -28.66 2.74 -34.84
N GLY A 688 -27.85 3.73 -35.21
CA GLY A 688 -27.38 3.91 -36.59
C GLY A 688 -26.62 2.69 -37.13
N ALA A 689 -25.77 2.07 -36.31
CA ALA A 689 -25.06 0.85 -36.67
C ALA A 689 -25.99 -0.38 -36.78
N LEU A 690 -26.98 -0.50 -35.88
CA LEU A 690 -27.96 -1.60 -35.88
C LEU A 690 -28.88 -1.59 -37.10
N LEU A 691 -29.14 -0.44 -37.72
CA LEU A 691 -29.93 -0.34 -38.95
C LEU A 691 -29.31 -1.11 -40.14
N ASN A 692 -28.01 -1.42 -40.08
CA ASN A 692 -27.35 -2.26 -41.08
C ASN A 692 -27.76 -3.75 -40.99
N TYR A 693 -28.52 -4.13 -39.96
CA TYR A 693 -29.00 -5.50 -39.71
C TYR A 693 -30.53 -5.59 -39.72
N PRO A 694 -31.23 -5.21 -40.81
CA PRO A 694 -32.68 -4.98 -40.82
C PRO A 694 -33.54 -6.24 -40.66
N ARG A 695 -32.94 -7.43 -40.70
CA ARG A 695 -33.64 -8.72 -40.57
C ARG A 695 -33.27 -9.48 -39.30
N ASP A 696 -32.33 -8.95 -38.51
CA ASP A 696 -31.92 -9.60 -37.27
C ASP A 696 -32.85 -9.23 -36.12
N LEU A 697 -33.22 -10.24 -35.33
CA LEU A 697 -34.19 -10.07 -34.26
C LEU A 697 -33.61 -9.33 -33.05
N ASN A 698 -32.31 -9.50 -32.77
CA ASN A 698 -31.63 -8.79 -31.68
C ASN A 698 -31.54 -7.31 -31.99
N ALA A 699 -31.13 -6.98 -33.23
CA ALA A 699 -31.02 -5.61 -33.70
C ALA A 699 -32.37 -4.88 -33.67
N LEU A 700 -33.43 -5.51 -34.21
CA LEU A 700 -34.79 -4.93 -34.19
C LEU A 700 -35.30 -4.70 -32.75
N GLY A 701 -35.03 -5.65 -31.84
CA GLY A 701 -35.40 -5.51 -30.43
C GLY A 701 -34.69 -4.34 -29.75
N ALA A 702 -33.38 -4.21 -29.97
CA ALA A 702 -32.58 -3.11 -29.43
C ALA A 702 -32.98 -1.75 -30.01
N ILE A 703 -33.24 -1.65 -31.32
CA ILE A 703 -33.74 -0.43 -31.96
C ILE A 703 -35.04 0.02 -31.32
N ALA A 704 -36.01 -0.88 -31.16
CA ALA A 704 -37.28 -0.56 -30.52
C ALA A 704 -37.11 -0.11 -29.06
N ASN A 705 -36.17 -0.71 -28.32
CA ASN A 705 -35.85 -0.29 -26.95
C ASN A 705 -35.24 1.14 -26.91
N ILE A 706 -34.35 1.46 -27.85
CA ILE A 706 -33.77 2.81 -27.99
C ILE A 706 -34.86 3.83 -28.36
N ASP A 707 -35.73 3.52 -29.32
CA ASP A 707 -36.81 4.42 -29.75
C ASP A 707 -37.78 4.72 -28.60
N HIS A 708 -38.09 3.71 -27.78
CA HIS A 708 -38.82 3.90 -26.54
C HIS A 708 -38.06 4.80 -25.55
N ALA A 709 -36.77 4.57 -25.33
CA ALA A 709 -35.97 5.36 -24.39
C ALA A 709 -35.78 6.83 -24.83
N LEU A 710 -35.76 7.09 -26.14
CA LEU A 710 -35.72 8.44 -26.71
C LEU A 710 -37.08 9.17 -26.63
N GLY A 711 -38.16 8.47 -26.31
CA GLY A 711 -39.50 9.05 -26.21
C GLY A 711 -40.13 9.40 -27.56
N ASP A 712 -39.76 8.70 -28.65
CA ASP A 712 -40.34 8.91 -29.99
C ASP A 712 -41.41 7.84 -30.27
N PRO A 713 -42.72 8.14 -30.07
CA PRO A 713 -43.78 7.15 -30.20
C PRO A 713 -44.00 6.71 -31.66
N GLN A 714 -43.69 7.57 -32.63
CA GLN A 714 -43.88 7.25 -34.04
C GLN A 714 -42.83 6.24 -34.49
N GLN A 715 -41.55 6.51 -34.22
CA GLN A 715 -40.47 5.58 -34.55
C GLN A 715 -40.59 4.27 -33.78
N LEU A 716 -41.04 4.32 -32.51
CA LEU A 716 -41.29 3.13 -31.72
C LEU A 716 -42.32 2.21 -32.40
N GLU A 717 -43.46 2.73 -32.85
CA GLU A 717 -44.49 1.91 -33.49
C GLU A 717 -44.00 1.32 -34.82
N GLU A 718 -43.28 2.09 -35.63
CA GLU A 718 -42.64 1.59 -36.86
C GLU A 718 -41.64 0.45 -36.57
N SER A 719 -40.85 0.58 -35.50
CA SER A 719 -39.90 -0.45 -35.07
C SER A 719 -40.61 -1.71 -34.57
N LEU A 720 -41.75 -1.57 -33.88
CA LEU A 720 -42.57 -2.68 -33.40
C LEU A 720 -43.28 -3.43 -34.53
N GLU A 721 -43.81 -2.72 -35.52
CA GLU A 721 -44.41 -3.31 -36.72
C GLU A 721 -43.41 -4.19 -37.48
N LYS A 722 -42.13 -3.80 -37.49
CA LYS A 722 -41.04 -4.59 -38.07
C LYS A 722 -40.64 -5.77 -37.20
N LEU A 723 -40.60 -5.59 -35.87
CA LEU A 723 -40.14 -6.59 -34.91
C LEU A 723 -41.11 -7.77 -34.75
N ILE A 724 -42.39 -7.50 -34.53
CA ILE A 724 -43.39 -8.52 -34.14
C ILE A 724 -43.50 -9.69 -35.13
N PRO A 725 -43.52 -9.48 -36.46
CA PRO A 725 -43.59 -10.58 -37.43
C PRO A 725 -42.40 -11.55 -37.38
N TYR A 726 -41.26 -11.14 -36.82
CA TYR A 726 -40.08 -12.00 -36.69
C TYR A 726 -40.10 -12.88 -35.43
N LEU A 727 -40.93 -12.57 -34.44
CA LEU A 727 -41.07 -13.36 -33.21
C LEU A 727 -41.72 -14.74 -33.43
N SER A 728 -42.51 -14.89 -34.51
CA SER A 728 -43.12 -16.17 -34.88
C SER A 728 -42.21 -17.06 -35.73
N ARG A 729 -41.03 -16.56 -36.14
CA ARG A 729 -40.07 -17.29 -36.96
C ARG A 729 -39.15 -18.17 -36.13
N ARG A 730 -38.50 -19.13 -36.78
CA ARG A 730 -37.52 -20.03 -36.16
C ARG A 730 -36.38 -19.26 -35.47
N SER A 731 -36.00 -18.08 -35.99
CA SER A 731 -34.99 -17.20 -35.41
C SER A 731 -35.30 -16.72 -33.99
N ALA A 732 -36.56 -16.77 -33.54
CA ALA A 732 -36.94 -16.41 -32.18
C ALA A 732 -36.71 -17.55 -31.15
N ARG A 733 -36.36 -18.76 -31.62
CA ARG A 733 -36.08 -19.90 -30.73
C ARG A 733 -34.73 -19.78 -30.03
N ASP A 734 -33.73 -19.21 -30.72
CA ASP A 734 -32.35 -19.17 -30.22
C ASP A 734 -31.99 -17.81 -29.58
N LEU A 735 -33.00 -17.05 -29.12
CA LEU A 735 -32.76 -15.76 -28.46
C LEU A 735 -32.12 -15.96 -27.09
N PRO A 736 -31.00 -15.27 -26.79
CA PRO A 736 -30.40 -15.27 -25.46
C PRO A 736 -31.36 -14.76 -24.38
N ALA A 737 -31.19 -15.24 -23.14
CA ALA A 737 -32.01 -14.85 -22.00
C ALA A 737 -32.09 -13.33 -21.78
N ASP A 738 -30.96 -12.63 -21.89
CA ASP A 738 -30.91 -11.16 -21.74
C ASP A 738 -31.79 -10.45 -22.78
N ARG A 739 -31.83 -10.96 -24.02
CA ARG A 739 -32.68 -10.42 -25.09
C ARG A 739 -34.16 -10.67 -24.81
N ARG A 740 -34.51 -11.88 -24.36
CA ARG A 740 -35.89 -12.23 -24.00
C ARG A 740 -36.43 -11.37 -22.87
N ILE A 741 -35.61 -11.11 -21.84
CA ILE A 741 -35.96 -10.23 -20.72
C ILE A 741 -36.25 -8.81 -21.22
N ASN A 742 -35.37 -8.25 -22.05
CA ASN A 742 -35.52 -6.88 -22.53
C ASN A 742 -36.73 -6.73 -23.47
N LEU A 743 -36.97 -7.71 -24.35
CA LEU A 743 -38.19 -7.77 -25.16
C LEU A 743 -39.46 -7.88 -24.30
N ALA A 744 -39.46 -8.72 -23.27
CA ALA A 744 -40.59 -8.83 -22.36
C ALA A 744 -40.85 -7.51 -21.62
N SER A 745 -39.80 -6.82 -21.16
CA SER A 745 -39.88 -5.49 -20.54
C SER A 745 -40.48 -4.46 -21.49
N LEU A 746 -40.01 -4.42 -22.74
CA LEU A 746 -40.53 -3.54 -23.79
C LEU A 746 -42.01 -3.82 -24.09
N PHE A 747 -42.42 -5.10 -24.19
CA PHE A 747 -43.82 -5.46 -24.45
C PHE A 747 -44.74 -5.15 -23.28
N VAL A 748 -44.28 -5.23 -22.03
CA VAL A 748 -45.07 -4.76 -20.88
C VAL A 748 -45.28 -3.24 -20.96
N ARG A 749 -44.21 -2.47 -21.22
CA ARG A 749 -44.27 -1.00 -21.32
C ARG A 749 -45.17 -0.53 -22.46
N THR A 750 -45.23 -1.30 -23.55
CA THR A 750 -46.07 -1.02 -24.73
C THR A 750 -47.43 -1.74 -24.70
N GLN A 751 -47.85 -2.26 -23.54
CA GLN A 751 -49.15 -2.91 -23.31
C GLN A 751 -49.44 -4.18 -24.15
N ARG A 752 -48.40 -4.84 -24.70
CA ARG A 752 -48.50 -6.10 -25.44
C ARG A 752 -48.25 -7.33 -24.54
N ILE A 753 -49.09 -7.48 -23.51
CA ILE A 753 -48.87 -8.42 -22.38
C ILE A 753 -48.70 -9.89 -22.80
N GLU A 754 -49.46 -10.37 -23.78
CA GLU A 754 -49.38 -11.78 -24.21
C GLU A 754 -48.06 -12.11 -24.91
N LEU A 755 -47.46 -11.15 -25.63
CA LEU A 755 -46.12 -11.31 -26.18
C LEU A 755 -45.07 -11.30 -25.06
N ALA A 756 -45.23 -10.44 -24.05
CA ALA A 756 -44.35 -10.40 -22.89
C ALA A 756 -44.32 -11.73 -22.13
N LYS A 757 -45.51 -12.32 -21.85
CA LYS A 757 -45.61 -13.63 -21.19
C LYS A 757 -44.90 -14.73 -21.96
N LYS A 758 -45.08 -14.79 -23.28
CA LYS A 758 -44.40 -15.78 -24.14
C LYS A 758 -42.88 -15.67 -24.08
N GLN A 759 -42.35 -14.44 -24.12
CA GLN A 759 -40.90 -14.23 -24.02
C GLN A 759 -40.35 -14.55 -22.64
N LEU A 760 -41.07 -14.17 -21.58
CA LEU A 760 -40.67 -14.48 -20.20
C LEU A 760 -40.69 -15.99 -19.93
N GLN A 761 -41.74 -16.70 -20.37
CA GLN A 761 -41.83 -18.16 -20.20
C GLN A 761 -40.65 -18.85 -20.89
N ALA A 762 -40.42 -18.53 -22.17
CA ALA A 762 -39.29 -19.11 -22.92
C ALA A 762 -37.93 -18.77 -22.27
N CYS A 763 -37.79 -17.58 -21.67
CA CYS A 763 -36.59 -17.22 -20.94
C CYS A 763 -36.39 -18.10 -19.70
N LEU A 764 -37.45 -18.33 -18.92
CA LEU A 764 -37.37 -19.09 -17.68
C LEU A 764 -37.19 -20.60 -17.93
N ASP A 765 -37.73 -21.11 -19.05
CA ASP A 765 -37.59 -22.52 -19.44
C ASP A 765 -36.11 -22.88 -19.72
N ASP A 766 -35.34 -21.95 -20.27
CA ASP A 766 -33.92 -22.12 -20.65
C ASP A 766 -32.93 -21.50 -19.63
N LEU A 767 -33.41 -20.92 -18.52
CA LEU A 767 -32.55 -20.19 -17.57
C LEU A 767 -31.79 -21.12 -16.63
N ASP A 768 -30.46 -20.98 -16.60
CA ASP A 768 -29.59 -21.63 -15.63
C ASP A 768 -28.80 -20.62 -14.76
N THR A 769 -28.07 -21.16 -13.78
CA THR A 769 -27.24 -20.41 -12.83
C THR A 769 -26.13 -19.62 -13.53
N GLU A 770 -25.53 -20.15 -14.59
CA GLU A 770 -24.41 -19.51 -15.31
C GLU A 770 -24.92 -18.32 -16.13
N THR A 771 -25.97 -18.53 -16.91
CA THR A 771 -26.64 -17.49 -17.70
C THR A 771 -27.11 -16.35 -16.81
N LEU A 772 -27.69 -16.68 -15.65
CA LEU A 772 -28.14 -15.72 -14.65
C LEU A 772 -26.99 -14.84 -14.11
N ARG A 773 -25.81 -15.41 -13.85
CA ARG A 773 -24.62 -14.67 -13.38
C ARG A 773 -24.08 -13.69 -14.42
N LEU A 774 -24.31 -13.96 -15.69
CA LEU A 774 -23.88 -13.11 -16.81
C LEU A 774 -24.90 -12.00 -17.17
N LEU A 775 -26.09 -11.99 -16.57
CA LEU A 775 -27.09 -10.93 -16.78
C LEU A 775 -26.65 -9.62 -16.11
N THR A 776 -26.94 -8.47 -16.72
CA THR A 776 -26.72 -7.17 -16.06
C THR A 776 -27.56 -7.07 -14.77
N PRO A 777 -27.16 -6.25 -13.77
CA PRO A 777 -27.98 -6.01 -12.59
C PRO A 777 -29.42 -5.59 -12.95
N THR A 778 -29.56 -4.73 -13.96
CA THR A 778 -30.86 -4.24 -14.45
C THR A 778 -31.68 -5.35 -15.12
N ALA A 779 -31.07 -6.20 -15.94
CA ALA A 779 -31.76 -7.34 -16.55
C ALA A 779 -32.23 -8.33 -15.48
N THR A 780 -31.40 -8.59 -14.47
CA THR A 780 -31.76 -9.48 -13.34
C THR A 780 -32.93 -8.92 -12.53
N ALA A 781 -32.91 -7.61 -12.23
CA ALA A 781 -34.02 -6.94 -11.57
C ALA A 781 -35.29 -6.95 -12.42
N SER A 782 -35.17 -6.72 -13.73
CA SER A 782 -36.28 -6.78 -14.67
C SER A 782 -36.90 -8.17 -14.73
N LEU A 783 -36.09 -9.23 -14.75
CA LEU A 783 -36.58 -10.61 -14.70
C LEU A 783 -37.42 -10.87 -13.44
N LEU A 784 -36.94 -10.46 -12.27
CA LEU A 784 -37.67 -10.60 -11.00
C LEU A 784 -38.99 -9.81 -11.00
N PHE A 785 -38.96 -8.58 -11.50
CA PHE A 785 -40.16 -7.73 -11.60
C PHE A 785 -41.18 -8.30 -12.60
N LEU A 786 -40.73 -8.77 -13.76
CA LEU A 786 -41.57 -9.37 -14.80
C LEU A 786 -42.20 -10.69 -14.31
N SER A 787 -41.44 -11.54 -13.61
CA SER A 787 -41.97 -12.74 -12.96
C SER A 787 -43.08 -12.43 -11.96
N LYS A 788 -42.90 -11.42 -11.10
CA LYS A 788 -43.92 -10.98 -10.12
C LYS A 788 -45.15 -10.37 -10.80
N SER A 789 -44.95 -9.47 -11.77
CA SER A 789 -46.03 -8.71 -12.42
C SER A 789 -46.88 -9.54 -13.40
N LEU A 790 -46.26 -10.48 -14.11
CA LEU A 790 -46.95 -11.36 -15.07
C LEU A 790 -47.46 -12.67 -14.45
N GLY A 791 -47.13 -12.93 -13.18
CA GLY A 791 -47.56 -14.13 -12.45
C GLY A 791 -46.90 -15.42 -12.94
N ILE A 792 -45.71 -15.33 -13.54
CA ILE A 792 -44.96 -16.50 -14.04
C ILE A 792 -43.85 -16.83 -13.01
N PRO A 793 -43.94 -17.95 -12.28
CA PRO A 793 -42.96 -18.30 -11.27
C PRO A 793 -41.63 -18.78 -11.88
N PHE A 794 -40.55 -18.64 -11.11
CA PHE A 794 -39.27 -19.26 -11.46
C PHE A 794 -39.39 -20.79 -11.45
N PRO A 795 -38.64 -21.49 -12.32
CA PRO A 795 -38.68 -22.95 -12.39
C PRO A 795 -38.11 -23.61 -11.12
N ASP A 796 -37.09 -23.00 -10.50
CA ASP A 796 -36.47 -23.46 -9.25
C ASP A 796 -36.44 -22.31 -8.22
N PRO A 797 -36.91 -22.53 -6.97
CA PRO A 797 -36.70 -21.61 -5.86
C PRO A 797 -35.24 -21.17 -5.66
N LYS A 798 -34.26 -22.04 -5.94
CA LYS A 798 -32.82 -21.72 -5.83
C LYS A 798 -32.38 -20.67 -6.85
N LEU A 799 -32.85 -20.78 -8.10
CA LEU A 799 -32.58 -19.77 -9.13
C LEU A 799 -33.18 -18.42 -8.76
N LYS A 800 -34.37 -18.40 -8.17
CA LYS A 800 -34.97 -17.17 -7.66
C LYS A 800 -34.14 -16.56 -6.53
N ALA A 801 -33.69 -17.37 -5.57
CA ALA A 801 -32.84 -16.92 -4.48
C ALA A 801 -31.53 -16.33 -5.01
N GLN A 802 -30.89 -17.00 -5.97
CA GLN A 802 -29.67 -16.52 -6.62
C GLN A 802 -29.91 -15.21 -7.39
N ALA A 803 -31.02 -15.07 -8.11
CA ALA A 803 -31.36 -13.83 -8.81
C ALA A 803 -31.51 -12.66 -7.83
N LEU A 804 -32.13 -12.90 -6.66
CA LEU A 804 -32.22 -11.92 -5.59
C LEU A 804 -30.83 -11.56 -5.03
N GLU A 805 -29.92 -12.51 -4.92
CA GLU A 805 -28.54 -12.27 -4.46
C GLU A 805 -27.67 -11.46 -5.42
N LEU A 806 -28.02 -11.42 -6.71
CA LEU A 806 -27.23 -10.73 -7.75
C LEU A 806 -27.64 -9.26 -7.99
N ILE A 807 -28.71 -8.79 -7.35
CA ILE A 807 -29.20 -7.40 -7.45
C ILE A 807 -28.85 -6.59 -6.20
N ALA A 808 -28.82 -5.27 -6.34
CA ALA A 808 -28.54 -4.33 -5.26
C ALA A 808 -29.50 -4.50 -4.05
N PRO A 809 -29.03 -4.35 -2.80
CA PRO A 809 -29.88 -4.45 -1.61
C PRO A 809 -31.09 -3.48 -1.62
N SER A 810 -30.92 -2.27 -2.18
CA SER A 810 -32.01 -1.30 -2.35
C SER A 810 -33.14 -1.86 -3.22
N LEU A 811 -32.81 -2.44 -4.39
CA LEU A 811 -33.78 -3.04 -5.30
C LEU A 811 -34.49 -4.26 -4.68
N ARG A 812 -33.78 -5.06 -3.86
CA ARG A 812 -34.42 -6.17 -3.12
C ARG A 812 -35.51 -5.65 -2.18
N SER A 813 -35.23 -4.55 -1.49
CA SER A 813 -36.19 -3.95 -0.55
C SER A 813 -37.42 -3.39 -1.26
N GLU A 814 -37.28 -2.87 -2.48
CA GLU A 814 -38.39 -2.42 -3.32
C GLU A 814 -39.22 -3.59 -3.85
N LEU A 815 -38.59 -4.70 -4.25
CA LEU A 815 -39.28 -5.91 -4.70
C LEU A 815 -40.04 -6.64 -3.58
N ALA A 816 -39.59 -6.49 -2.33
CA ALA A 816 -40.24 -7.05 -1.15
C ALA A 816 -41.50 -6.28 -0.73
N LYS A 817 -41.60 -5.00 -1.10
CA LYS A 817 -42.83 -4.20 -1.00
C LYS A 817 -43.81 -4.62 -2.10
#